data_AF-A0A2G9MV73-F1
#
_entry.id   AF-A0A2G9MV73-F1
#
_cell.length_a   1.000
_cell.length_b   1.000
_cell.length_c   1.000
_cell.angle_alpha   90.00
_cell.angle_beta   90.00
_cell.angle_gamma   90.00
#
_symmetry.space_group_name_H-M   'P 1'
#
loop_
_entity.id
_entity.type
_entity.pdbx_description
1 polymer ?
#
loop_
_entity_poly.entity_id
_entity_poly.type
_entity_poly.pdbx_seq_one_letter_code
_entity_poly.pdbx_strand_id
1 'polypeptide(L)'
;GCVQGDGCLYSKRVMLHNNDSEIHEEYMKGLKQVFGLDAKVVQNHTCKTVVSTGGMTLGRFFIEIFGLPFKNKSESIIVPDMLLLRNDTTASFIRGWFDTDGYVSEINNCIEITSKSKRMVKMAAACLLRFGIPGVIYEKNGYWTLRIANAPYVKKFLENIGSNLKFKRNRMIAVIPKTSTSRVFDMLPLDGAHLKGNVSVNDCQVPYASRYFEYSCLSRGTVMKMLVYGASEKTKTEMRAFTEESIRFVRVRTVKAVEPESEFVYDFSVPQTKNFIAERTVLHNTSLLDAIRKTSLAKKEAGLITQHIGASEVPRDAIGEVCGDALTRMKIKLEIPGILFIDTPGHAAFSNLRERGGSIADIAVLVIDINQGFQPQTIESIGILKGFKTPFIIAANKVDVIDGWKGGSGNCIAQSIKRQNERVQARLDELLYTLVGRMGELGMNAERFDRVTDFTKQIALVPVSAKTGEGVLELLLFLAGLSQKFLESGLDAKEDSPARGSILEVREERGLGTIIDAIIYEGMLKQNDTIVFGTINGAEKTKVRSIIKPKPASKIVNPQEKYDYPKEAVAACGVRIFAPGLEDALSGSPFAIANTPEEQTAQSEVIEGQIKKVVFEKSEHGVVAKAESLGSLEAMLNLLEVEKIPVRKSGIGEISKKDALEARRSGGEDAALSAVFGFGVKASKEAEEEEAAGGVKILANEVIYSLIEDYKKWVCSCREREKCELLS
;
A
#
# COMPACT_ATOMS: atom_id res chain seq x y z
N GLY A 1 -25.10 28.07 -1.73
CA GLY A 1 -24.10 29.14 -1.73
C GLY A 1 -24.30 30.04 -0.53
N CYS A 2 -25.11 31.11 -0.67
CA CYS A 2 -25.21 32.19 0.32
C CYS A 2 -25.58 31.72 1.74
N VAL A 3 -26.52 30.77 1.86
CA VAL A 3 -26.91 30.21 3.17
C VAL A 3 -25.75 29.45 3.84
N GLN A 4 -24.86 28.84 3.07
CA GLN A 4 -23.69 28.10 3.58
C GLN A 4 -22.59 29.04 4.09
N GLY A 5 -22.44 30.24 3.52
CA GLY A 5 -21.54 31.28 4.03
C GLY A 5 -22.15 32.02 5.21
N ASP A 6 -22.96 33.03 4.92
CA ASP A 6 -23.52 33.96 5.92
C ASP A 6 -24.87 33.55 6.52
N GLY A 7 -25.44 32.43 6.09
CA GLY A 7 -26.74 31.97 6.61
C GLY A 7 -26.67 31.27 7.97
N CYS A 8 -27.80 31.12 8.65
CA CYS A 8 -27.94 30.21 9.77
C CYS A 8 -29.34 29.58 9.84
N LEU A 9 -29.43 28.44 10.53
CA LEU A 9 -30.69 27.85 10.93
C LEU A 9 -30.90 28.16 12.41
N TYR A 10 -31.92 28.94 12.73
CA TYR A 10 -32.26 29.25 14.12
C TYR A 10 -33.76 29.16 14.33
N SER A 11 -34.18 28.48 15.39
CA SER A 11 -35.59 28.19 15.68
C SER A 11 -36.36 27.61 14.48
N LYS A 12 -35.70 26.74 13.70
CA LYS A 12 -36.22 26.15 12.45
C LYS A 12 -36.62 27.21 11.42
N ARG A 13 -35.88 28.31 11.29
CA ARG A 13 -36.01 29.30 10.22
C ARG A 13 -34.66 29.48 9.55
N VAL A 14 -34.67 29.67 8.23
CA VAL A 14 -33.46 30.03 7.48
C VAL A 14 -33.31 31.55 7.53
N MET A 15 -32.18 32.01 8.07
CA MET A 15 -31.81 33.41 8.11
C MET A 15 -30.52 33.63 7.34
N LEU A 16 -30.40 34.79 6.69
CA LEU A 16 -29.19 35.22 5.98
C LEU A 16 -28.74 36.56 6.56
N HIS A 17 -27.56 36.59 7.18
CA HIS A 17 -27.01 37.78 7.83
C HIS A 17 -25.99 38.46 6.92
N ASN A 18 -26.37 39.51 6.19
CA ASN A 18 -25.43 40.22 5.33
C ASN A 18 -25.79 41.72 5.29
N ASN A 19 -24.83 42.58 4.93
CA ASN A 19 -25.05 44.02 4.81
C ASN A 19 -25.25 44.48 3.36
N ASP A 20 -24.92 43.63 2.39
CA ASP A 20 -25.07 43.91 0.98
C ASP A 20 -26.52 43.68 0.53
N SER A 21 -27.15 44.74 0.01
CA SER A 21 -28.53 44.69 -0.48
C SER A 21 -28.70 43.82 -1.72
N GLU A 22 -27.68 43.69 -2.58
CA GLU A 22 -27.75 42.87 -3.78
C GLU A 22 -27.89 41.38 -3.41
N ILE A 23 -27.18 40.94 -2.35
CA ILE A 23 -27.29 39.55 -1.83
C ILE A 23 -28.70 39.28 -1.28
N HIS A 24 -29.29 40.26 -0.60
CA HIS A 24 -30.65 40.13 -0.08
C HIS A 24 -31.67 40.01 -1.21
N GLU A 25 -31.60 40.89 -2.20
CA GLU A 25 -32.50 40.86 -3.36
C GLU A 25 -32.42 39.52 -4.10
N GLU A 26 -31.21 39.01 -4.32
CA GLU A 26 -31.01 37.74 -5.00
C GLU A 26 -31.55 36.55 -4.18
N TYR A 27 -31.27 36.53 -2.87
CA TYR A 27 -31.78 35.49 -1.99
C TYR A 27 -33.32 35.50 -1.90
N MET A 28 -33.92 36.69 -1.76
CA MET A 28 -35.38 36.85 -1.73
C MET A 28 -36.04 36.46 -3.05
N LYS A 29 -35.42 36.83 -4.18
CA LYS A 29 -35.88 36.42 -5.52
C LYS A 29 -35.86 34.90 -5.66
N GLY A 30 -34.78 34.25 -5.24
CA GLY A 30 -34.67 32.79 -5.25
C GLY A 30 -35.72 32.10 -4.39
N LEU A 31 -35.96 32.61 -3.17
CA LEU A 31 -37.01 32.10 -2.29
C LEU A 31 -38.40 32.17 -2.92
N LYS A 32 -38.72 33.32 -3.53
CA LYS A 32 -40.02 33.55 -4.17
C LYS A 32 -40.21 32.69 -5.42
N GLN A 33 -39.18 32.57 -6.26
CA GLN A 33 -39.27 31.81 -7.52
C GLN A 33 -39.33 30.30 -7.31
N VAL A 34 -38.56 29.77 -6.36
CA VAL A 34 -38.43 28.31 -6.18
C VAL A 34 -39.45 27.77 -5.18
N PHE A 35 -39.69 28.49 -4.09
CA PHE A 35 -40.53 28.02 -2.99
C PHE A 35 -41.85 28.78 -2.85
N GLY A 36 -42.06 29.86 -3.61
CA GLY A 36 -43.24 30.72 -3.44
C GLY A 36 -43.27 31.45 -2.09
N LEU A 37 -42.12 31.57 -1.43
CA LEU A 37 -42.00 32.13 -0.07
C LEU A 37 -41.53 33.58 -0.13
N ASP A 38 -42.21 34.46 0.61
CA ASP A 38 -41.73 35.82 0.85
C ASP A 38 -40.72 35.83 2.01
N ALA A 39 -39.93 36.90 2.10
CA ALA A 39 -39.01 37.12 3.20
C ALA A 39 -39.04 38.59 3.64
N LYS A 40 -38.64 38.84 4.88
CA LYS A 40 -38.54 40.18 5.45
C LYS A 40 -37.10 40.49 5.81
N VAL A 41 -36.65 41.71 5.48
CA VAL A 41 -35.36 42.22 5.93
C VAL A 41 -35.55 42.90 7.28
N VAL A 42 -34.81 42.46 8.28
CA VAL A 42 -34.82 43.00 9.65
C VAL A 42 -33.45 43.59 9.94
N GLN A 43 -33.40 44.79 10.51
CA GLN A 43 -32.16 45.41 10.99
C GLN A 43 -31.82 44.86 12.37
N ASN A 44 -30.65 44.21 12.51
CA ASN A 44 -30.07 43.82 13.80
C ASN A 44 -28.98 44.82 14.22
N HIS A 45 -28.39 44.62 15.40
CA HIS A 45 -27.38 45.51 15.99
C HIS A 45 -26.16 45.77 15.11
N THR A 46 -25.69 44.78 14.35
CA THR A 46 -24.45 44.86 13.56
C THR A 46 -24.64 44.56 12.07
N CYS A 47 -25.77 43.97 11.69
CA CYS A 47 -26.06 43.64 10.29
C CYS A 47 -27.55 43.63 9.98
N LYS A 48 -27.89 43.68 8.68
CA LYS A 48 -29.24 43.36 8.19
C LYS A 48 -29.41 41.85 8.07
N THR A 49 -30.63 41.36 8.22
CA THR A 49 -30.91 39.93 8.20
C THR A 49 -32.18 39.66 7.43
N VAL A 50 -32.10 38.78 6.44
CA VAL A 50 -33.26 38.29 5.72
C VAL A 50 -33.84 37.10 6.46
N VAL A 51 -35.12 37.21 6.85
CA VAL A 51 -35.87 36.17 7.54
C VAL A 51 -36.96 35.64 6.61
N SER A 52 -36.86 34.36 6.25
CA SER A 52 -37.81 33.67 5.37
C SER A 52 -39.14 33.34 6.08
N THR A 53 -40.26 33.46 5.34
CA THR A 53 -41.56 32.92 5.77
C THR A 53 -41.62 31.41 5.44
N GLY A 54 -42.30 30.58 6.25
CA GLY A 54 -42.35 29.11 6.02
C GLY A 54 -41.23 28.27 6.68
N GLY A 55 -40.73 28.71 7.84
CA GLY A 55 -39.49 28.23 8.46
C GLY A 55 -39.29 26.71 8.55
N MET A 56 -40.24 25.94 9.10
CA MET A 56 -39.98 24.54 9.47
C MET A 56 -39.70 23.64 8.27
N THR A 57 -40.49 23.77 7.20
CA THR A 57 -40.34 22.96 5.98
C THR A 57 -39.07 23.36 5.23
N LEU A 58 -38.82 24.67 5.09
CA LEU A 58 -37.63 25.17 4.43
C LEU A 58 -36.35 24.78 5.21
N GLY A 59 -36.38 24.89 6.53
CA GLY A 59 -35.27 24.48 7.39
C GLY A 59 -34.95 22.98 7.27
N ARG A 60 -35.97 22.11 7.28
CA ARG A 60 -35.79 20.67 7.04
C ARG A 60 -35.20 20.39 5.67
N PHE A 61 -35.69 21.05 4.63
CA PHE A 61 -35.17 20.92 3.27
C PHE A 61 -33.67 21.25 3.21
N PHE A 62 -33.20 22.34 3.82
CA PHE A 62 -31.77 22.66 3.86
C PHE A 62 -30.92 21.65 4.65
N ILE A 63 -31.48 21.02 5.69
CA ILE A 63 -30.79 19.97 6.46
C ILE A 63 -30.71 18.68 5.64
N GLU A 64 -31.84 18.18 5.16
CA GLU A 64 -31.95 16.86 4.53
C GLU A 64 -31.34 16.83 3.14
N ILE A 65 -31.53 17.89 2.35
CA ILE A 65 -31.07 17.93 0.95
C ILE A 65 -29.67 18.52 0.82
N PHE A 66 -29.37 19.56 1.60
CA PHE A 66 -28.11 20.31 1.49
C PHE A 66 -27.15 20.06 2.66
N GLY A 67 -27.51 19.20 3.62
CA GLY A 67 -26.63 18.85 4.73
C GLY A 67 -26.25 20.04 5.62
N LEU A 68 -27.10 21.07 5.70
CA LEU A 68 -26.80 22.28 6.47
C LEU A 68 -26.89 21.97 7.99
N PRO A 69 -25.78 22.06 8.75
CA PRO A 69 -25.76 21.71 10.17
C PRO A 69 -26.53 22.70 11.05
N PHE A 70 -27.20 22.18 12.10
CA PHE A 70 -27.98 22.97 13.06
C PHE A 70 -27.11 23.66 14.14
N LYS A 71 -25.98 23.05 14.52
CA LYS A 71 -25.00 23.61 15.48
C LYS A 71 -23.60 23.58 14.87
N ASN A 72 -22.72 24.48 15.34
CA ASN A 72 -21.32 24.58 14.90
C ASN A 72 -21.17 24.65 13.36
N LYS A 73 -22.06 25.39 12.71
CA LYS A 73 -22.15 25.48 11.24
C LYS A 73 -20.80 25.79 10.61
N SER A 74 -20.12 26.83 11.09
CA SER A 74 -18.89 27.32 10.48
C SER A 74 -17.79 26.25 10.34
N GLU A 75 -17.75 25.25 11.23
CA GLU A 75 -16.76 24.16 11.23
C GLU A 75 -17.22 22.90 10.48
N SER A 76 -18.53 22.67 10.39
CA SER A 76 -19.12 21.40 9.95
C SER A 76 -19.78 21.44 8.57
N ILE A 77 -19.88 22.62 7.95
CA ILE A 77 -20.40 22.74 6.59
C ILE A 77 -19.57 21.94 5.57
N ILE A 78 -20.25 21.43 4.54
CA ILE A 78 -19.67 20.69 3.41
C ILE A 78 -20.28 21.14 2.09
N VAL A 79 -19.70 20.72 0.97
CA VAL A 79 -20.36 20.82 -0.35
C VAL A 79 -21.34 19.65 -0.47
N PRO A 80 -22.63 19.88 -0.69
CA PRO A 80 -23.63 18.81 -0.86
C PRO A 80 -23.32 17.88 -2.04
N ASP A 81 -23.41 16.57 -1.83
CA ASP A 81 -23.02 15.55 -2.83
C ASP A 81 -23.85 15.63 -4.13
N MET A 82 -25.14 15.97 -4.03
CA MET A 82 -26.00 16.15 -5.21
C MET A 82 -25.48 17.24 -6.17
N LEU A 83 -24.74 18.22 -5.66
CA LEU A 83 -24.16 19.29 -6.47
C LEU A 83 -22.93 18.82 -7.24
N LEU A 84 -22.42 17.62 -6.96
CA LEU A 84 -21.37 16.98 -7.74
C LEU A 84 -21.89 16.40 -9.07
N LEU A 85 -23.21 16.29 -9.26
CA LEU A 85 -23.81 15.68 -10.44
C LEU A 85 -23.74 16.57 -11.71
N ARG A 86 -23.83 17.90 -11.58
CA ARG A 86 -23.84 18.81 -12.74
C ARG A 86 -23.00 20.09 -12.53
N ASN A 87 -22.22 20.46 -13.54
CA ASN A 87 -21.31 21.61 -13.48
C ASN A 87 -22.04 22.95 -13.25
N ASP A 88 -23.20 23.17 -13.86
CA ASP A 88 -24.00 24.40 -13.71
C ASP A 88 -24.47 24.63 -12.26
N THR A 89 -24.92 23.56 -11.60
CA THR A 89 -25.34 23.59 -10.20
C THR A 89 -24.16 23.83 -9.26
N THR A 90 -23.01 23.20 -9.53
CA THR A 90 -21.77 23.41 -8.78
C THR A 90 -21.30 24.86 -8.90
N ALA A 91 -21.27 25.40 -10.13
CA ALA A 91 -20.86 26.78 -10.38
C ALA A 91 -21.74 27.78 -9.64
N SER A 92 -23.07 27.59 -9.68
CA SER A 92 -24.03 28.44 -8.98
C SER A 92 -23.87 28.37 -7.46
N PHE A 93 -23.58 27.19 -6.93
CA PHE A 93 -23.31 27.02 -5.50
C PHE A 93 -22.03 27.75 -5.05
N ILE A 94 -20.93 27.55 -5.78
CA ILE A 94 -19.65 28.21 -5.49
C ILE A 94 -19.78 29.72 -5.64
N ARG A 95 -20.50 30.22 -6.67
CA ARG A 95 -20.80 31.65 -6.85
C ARG A 95 -21.45 32.25 -5.62
N GLY A 96 -22.56 31.66 -5.15
CA GLY A 96 -23.25 32.20 -3.97
C GLY A 96 -22.43 32.08 -2.67
N TRP A 97 -21.53 31.10 -2.57
CA TRP A 97 -20.61 31.02 -1.43
C TRP A 97 -19.47 32.05 -1.55
N PHE A 98 -18.95 32.29 -2.74
CA PHE A 98 -17.98 33.34 -3.04
C PHE A 98 -18.55 34.74 -2.80
N ASP A 99 -19.84 34.95 -3.08
CA ASP A 99 -20.50 36.24 -2.84
C ASP A 99 -20.59 36.59 -1.35
N THR A 100 -20.60 35.59 -0.48
CA THR A 100 -20.61 35.75 0.99
C THR A 100 -19.18 35.73 1.56
N ASP A 101 -18.54 34.57 1.59
CA ASP A 101 -17.26 34.33 2.28
C ASP A 101 -16.02 34.62 1.40
N GLY A 102 -16.22 35.04 0.15
CA GLY A 102 -15.16 35.27 -0.81
C GLY A 102 -14.70 36.73 -0.91
N TYR A 103 -13.42 36.92 -1.23
CA TYR A 103 -12.80 38.22 -1.43
C TYR A 103 -11.88 38.22 -2.67
N VAL A 104 -11.80 39.38 -3.33
CA VAL A 104 -10.84 39.62 -4.41
C VAL A 104 -9.75 40.54 -3.85
N SER A 105 -8.55 40.00 -3.69
CA SER A 105 -7.40 40.72 -3.17
C SER A 105 -6.69 41.48 -4.29
N GLU A 106 -6.75 42.81 -4.26
CA GLU A 106 -6.00 43.69 -5.19
C GLU A 106 -4.50 43.77 -4.86
N ILE A 107 -4.10 43.46 -3.63
CA ILE A 107 -2.68 43.44 -3.22
C ILE A 107 -1.98 42.21 -3.79
N ASN A 108 -2.56 41.03 -3.56
CA ASN A 108 -2.02 39.75 -4.03
C ASN A 108 -2.52 39.34 -5.43
N ASN A 109 -3.34 40.16 -6.09
CA ASN A 109 -3.98 39.89 -7.38
C ASN A 109 -4.62 38.50 -7.48
N CYS A 110 -5.41 38.10 -6.47
CA CYS A 110 -5.98 36.75 -6.38
C CYS A 110 -7.41 36.74 -5.84
N ILE A 111 -8.09 35.62 -6.04
CA ILE A 111 -9.38 35.30 -5.43
C ILE A 111 -9.14 34.43 -4.20
N GLU A 112 -9.78 34.77 -3.08
CA GLU A 112 -9.68 34.00 -1.84
C GLU A 112 -11.08 33.69 -1.29
N ILE A 113 -11.28 32.45 -0.85
CA ILE A 113 -12.50 32.03 -0.13
C ILE A 113 -12.06 31.42 1.19
N THR A 114 -12.58 31.93 2.30
CA THR A 114 -12.12 31.53 3.64
C THR A 114 -13.25 30.90 4.44
N SER A 115 -12.98 29.80 5.13
CA SER A 115 -13.95 29.14 6.00
C SER A 115 -13.28 28.37 7.13
N LYS A 116 -13.98 28.22 8.26
CA LYS A 116 -13.49 27.42 9.38
C LYS A 116 -13.56 25.91 9.09
N SER A 117 -14.44 25.48 8.16
CA SER A 117 -14.53 24.10 7.71
C SER A 117 -13.45 23.76 6.67
N LYS A 118 -12.43 23.01 7.09
CA LYS A 118 -11.43 22.43 6.19
C LYS A 118 -12.05 21.57 5.10
N ARG A 119 -13.11 20.82 5.46
CA ARG A 119 -13.78 19.87 4.55
C ARG A 119 -14.48 20.60 3.42
N MET A 120 -15.21 21.68 3.73
CA MET A 120 -15.85 22.56 2.74
C MET A 120 -14.83 23.09 1.73
N VAL A 121 -13.72 23.65 2.22
CA VAL A 121 -12.67 24.26 1.40
C VAL A 121 -12.01 23.22 0.47
N LYS A 122 -11.73 22.02 0.98
CA LYS A 122 -11.21 20.90 0.16
C LYS A 122 -12.19 20.45 -0.91
N MET A 123 -13.46 20.27 -0.57
CA MET A 123 -14.50 19.85 -1.53
C MET A 123 -14.74 20.91 -2.59
N ALA A 124 -14.73 22.19 -2.22
CA ALA A 124 -14.84 23.29 -3.16
C ALA A 124 -13.64 23.35 -4.11
N ALA A 125 -12.41 23.17 -3.61
CA ALA A 125 -11.22 23.07 -4.45
C ALA A 125 -11.34 21.92 -5.47
N ALA A 126 -11.82 20.74 -5.05
CA ALA A 126 -12.08 19.62 -5.95
C ALA A 126 -13.15 19.94 -7.00
N CYS A 127 -14.19 20.69 -6.63
CA CYS A 127 -15.22 21.14 -7.56
C CYS A 127 -14.66 22.12 -8.61
N LEU A 128 -13.76 23.03 -8.21
CA LEU A 128 -13.13 23.99 -9.11
C LEU A 128 -12.28 23.33 -10.20
N LEU A 129 -11.69 22.16 -9.91
CA LEU A 129 -10.96 21.37 -10.89
C LEU A 129 -11.84 20.95 -12.08
N ARG A 130 -13.16 20.82 -11.91
CA ARG A 130 -14.11 20.52 -13.01
C ARG A 130 -14.19 21.62 -14.06
N PHE A 131 -13.83 22.84 -13.67
CA PHE A 131 -13.76 24.01 -14.54
C PHE A 131 -12.32 24.30 -14.97
N GLY A 132 -11.37 23.41 -14.65
CA GLY A 132 -9.95 23.61 -14.92
C GLY A 132 -9.35 24.78 -14.13
N ILE A 133 -9.84 25.00 -12.90
CA ILE A 133 -9.39 26.07 -11.99
C ILE A 133 -8.70 25.40 -10.78
N PRO A 134 -7.36 25.27 -10.76
CA PRO A 134 -6.64 24.83 -9.59
C PRO A 134 -6.60 25.94 -8.53
N GLY A 135 -6.62 25.54 -7.26
CA GLY A 135 -6.50 26.45 -6.13
C GLY A 135 -5.63 25.86 -5.03
N VAL A 136 -4.96 26.72 -4.27
CA VAL A 136 -4.11 26.32 -3.15
C VAL A 136 -4.83 26.59 -1.84
N ILE A 137 -4.76 25.60 -0.95
CA ILE A 137 -5.38 25.64 0.37
C ILE A 137 -4.28 25.88 1.40
N TYR A 138 -4.47 26.86 2.27
CA TYR A 138 -3.61 27.11 3.42
C TYR A 138 -4.43 27.52 4.63
N GLU A 139 -3.83 27.42 5.83
CA GLU A 139 -4.47 27.80 7.08
C GLU A 139 -3.92 29.14 7.60
N LYS A 140 -4.81 30.01 8.08
CA LYS A 140 -4.45 31.28 8.72
C LYS A 140 -5.39 31.56 9.88
N ASN A 141 -4.84 31.70 11.08
CA ASN A 141 -5.58 32.02 12.32
C ASN A 141 -6.78 31.09 12.59
N GLY A 142 -6.64 29.79 12.33
CA GLY A 142 -7.71 28.79 12.53
C GLY A 142 -8.79 28.76 11.43
N TYR A 143 -8.58 29.48 10.33
CA TYR A 143 -9.42 29.43 9.13
C TYR A 143 -8.65 28.85 7.95
N TRP A 144 -9.36 28.10 7.12
CA TRP A 144 -8.85 27.53 5.88
C TRP A 144 -9.20 28.44 4.71
N THR A 145 -8.20 28.86 3.96
CA THR A 145 -8.37 29.73 2.79
C THR A 145 -8.01 28.99 1.52
N LEU A 146 -8.93 28.98 0.56
CA LEU A 146 -8.72 28.58 -0.82
C LEU A 146 -8.34 29.80 -1.65
N ARG A 147 -7.12 29.83 -2.15
CA ARG A 147 -6.60 30.89 -3.01
C ARG A 147 -6.51 30.41 -4.46
N ILE A 148 -7.12 31.18 -5.35
CA ILE A 148 -7.03 31.03 -6.80
C ILE A 148 -6.24 32.22 -7.32
N ALA A 149 -5.09 31.93 -7.90
CA ALA A 149 -4.17 32.94 -8.42
C ALA A 149 -3.79 32.60 -9.87
N ASN A 150 -3.09 33.51 -10.55
CA ASN A 150 -2.78 33.49 -11.98
C ASN A 150 -3.94 33.94 -12.88
N ALA A 151 -3.63 34.80 -13.86
CA ALA A 151 -4.61 35.42 -14.75
C ALA A 151 -5.53 34.40 -15.47
N PRO A 152 -5.04 33.25 -16.00
CA PRO A 152 -5.92 32.28 -16.67
C PRO A 152 -6.96 31.67 -15.73
N TYR A 153 -6.62 31.45 -14.46
CA TYR A 153 -7.52 30.82 -13.49
C TYR A 153 -8.54 31.81 -12.92
N VAL A 154 -8.11 33.05 -12.68
CA VAL A 154 -9.03 34.15 -12.33
C VAL A 154 -10.00 34.42 -13.48
N LYS A 155 -9.53 34.39 -14.73
CA LYS A 155 -10.38 34.53 -15.93
C LYS A 155 -11.38 33.38 -16.06
N LYS A 156 -10.93 32.12 -15.95
CA LYS A 156 -11.82 30.94 -15.95
C LYS A 156 -12.83 30.98 -14.80
N PHE A 157 -12.44 31.47 -13.63
CA PHE A 157 -13.35 31.66 -12.51
C PHE A 157 -14.42 32.69 -12.86
N LEU A 158 -14.04 33.84 -13.43
CA LEU A 158 -14.98 34.86 -13.87
C LEU A 158 -15.96 34.35 -14.94
N GLU A 159 -15.49 33.55 -15.91
CA GLU A 159 -16.29 33.01 -17.01
C GLU A 159 -17.25 31.89 -16.57
N ASN A 160 -16.78 30.93 -15.79
CA ASN A 160 -17.55 29.74 -15.45
C ASN A 160 -18.37 29.89 -14.16
N ILE A 161 -17.87 30.68 -13.20
CA ILE A 161 -18.46 30.83 -11.87
C ILE A 161 -18.93 32.26 -11.71
N GLY A 162 -18.05 33.24 -11.78
CA GLY A 162 -18.38 34.65 -11.63
C GLY A 162 -18.81 35.02 -10.21
N SER A 163 -19.51 36.14 -10.11
CA SER A 163 -20.09 36.68 -8.88
C SER A 163 -21.37 37.42 -9.25
N ASN A 164 -22.37 37.39 -8.38
CA ASN A 164 -23.57 38.19 -8.61
C ASN A 164 -23.34 39.67 -8.30
N LEU A 165 -22.40 39.96 -7.40
CA LEU A 165 -22.02 41.30 -6.97
C LEU A 165 -21.21 42.03 -8.04
N LYS A 166 -21.71 43.19 -8.48
CA LYS A 166 -21.05 44.00 -9.51
C LYS A 166 -19.63 44.40 -9.11
N PHE A 167 -19.41 44.79 -7.86
CA PHE A 167 -18.09 45.23 -7.40
C PHE A 167 -17.07 44.09 -7.41
N LYS A 168 -17.44 42.86 -7.01
CA LYS A 168 -16.52 41.70 -7.05
C LYS A 168 -16.16 41.34 -8.48
N ARG A 169 -17.11 41.40 -9.43
CA ARG A 169 -16.82 41.25 -10.86
C ARG A 169 -15.84 42.30 -11.37
N ASN A 170 -16.07 43.57 -11.05
CA ASN A 170 -15.19 44.66 -11.47
C ASN A 170 -13.78 44.50 -10.88
N ARG A 171 -13.67 44.08 -9.61
CA ARG A 171 -12.37 43.77 -8.99
C ARG A 171 -11.68 42.59 -9.65
N MET A 172 -12.39 41.51 -9.98
CA MET A 172 -11.83 40.38 -10.74
C MET A 172 -11.26 40.85 -12.09
N ILE A 173 -12.01 41.67 -12.83
CA ILE A 173 -11.56 42.26 -14.10
C ILE A 173 -10.31 43.12 -13.89
N ALA A 174 -10.25 43.91 -12.82
CA ALA A 174 -9.11 44.78 -12.52
C ALA A 174 -7.84 44.02 -12.11
N VAL A 175 -7.96 42.86 -11.45
CA VAL A 175 -6.79 42.07 -11.02
C VAL A 175 -6.23 41.17 -12.12
N ILE A 176 -7.04 40.72 -13.10
CA ILE A 176 -6.59 39.87 -14.23
C ILE A 176 -5.33 40.40 -14.92
N PRO A 177 -5.25 41.67 -15.38
CA PRO A 177 -4.06 42.18 -16.06
C PRO A 177 -2.87 42.39 -15.11
N LYS A 178 -3.13 42.53 -13.80
CA LYS A 178 -2.11 42.74 -12.75
C LYS A 178 -1.57 41.44 -12.17
N THR A 179 -2.14 40.29 -12.54
CA THR A 179 -1.78 39.00 -11.95
C THR A 179 -0.45 38.50 -12.54
N SER A 180 0.67 39.10 -12.13
CA SER A 180 2.00 38.52 -12.33
C SER A 180 2.24 37.43 -11.29
N THR A 181 2.77 36.29 -11.75
CA THR A 181 3.08 35.04 -11.01
C THR A 181 3.06 35.22 -9.49
N SER A 182 1.90 34.92 -8.89
CA SER A 182 1.82 34.82 -7.43
C SER A 182 2.80 33.74 -6.95
N ARG A 183 3.22 33.78 -5.68
CA ARG A 183 4.06 32.73 -5.05
C ARG A 183 3.41 31.32 -5.03
N VAL A 184 2.24 31.17 -5.64
CA VAL A 184 1.55 29.90 -5.89
C VAL A 184 1.88 29.45 -7.31
N PHE A 185 2.81 28.52 -7.41
CA PHE A 185 3.22 27.93 -8.69
C PHE A 185 2.35 26.72 -9.00
N ASP A 186 1.69 26.77 -10.15
CA ASP A 186 1.08 25.58 -10.75
C ASP A 186 2.21 24.74 -11.36
N MET A 187 2.70 23.77 -10.57
CA MET A 187 3.87 22.98 -10.93
C MET A 187 3.46 21.80 -11.82
N LEU A 188 4.10 21.69 -12.98
CA LEU A 188 4.01 20.55 -13.87
C LEU A 188 5.08 19.52 -13.46
N PRO A 189 4.78 18.22 -13.55
CA PRO A 189 5.75 17.14 -13.33
C PRO A 189 6.69 17.00 -14.55
N LEU A 190 7.21 18.13 -15.01
CA LEU A 190 8.17 18.24 -16.09
C LEU A 190 9.51 18.62 -15.48
N ASP A 191 10.46 17.69 -15.53
CA ASP A 191 11.81 17.90 -15.03
C ASP A 191 12.55 18.90 -15.91
N GLY A 192 13.07 19.96 -15.30
CA GLY A 192 13.88 20.95 -15.99
C GLY A 192 15.14 20.36 -16.62
N ALA A 193 15.73 19.31 -16.04
CA ALA A 193 16.91 18.66 -16.60
C ALA A 193 16.60 17.99 -17.95
N HIS A 194 15.37 17.50 -18.12
CA HIS A 194 14.89 16.89 -19.38
C HIS A 194 14.79 17.91 -20.53
N LEU A 195 14.63 19.19 -20.21
CA LEU A 195 14.57 20.28 -21.18
C LEU A 195 15.94 20.86 -21.52
N LYS A 196 16.97 20.50 -20.74
CA LYS A 196 18.34 20.99 -20.91
C LYS A 196 18.93 20.45 -22.23
N GLY A 197 19.28 21.35 -23.14
CA GLY A 197 19.78 21.02 -24.49
C GLY A 197 18.71 21.04 -25.60
N ASN A 198 17.43 21.02 -25.22
CA ASN A 198 16.29 21.08 -26.14
C ASN A 198 15.62 22.48 -26.19
N VAL A 199 15.96 23.33 -25.23
CA VAL A 199 15.55 24.74 -25.12
C VAL A 199 16.80 25.62 -25.12
N SER A 200 16.90 26.52 -26.10
CA SER A 200 17.99 27.50 -26.18
C SER A 200 17.81 28.56 -25.09
N VAL A 201 18.77 28.62 -24.17
CA VAL A 201 18.75 29.55 -23.03
C VAL A 201 18.89 31.01 -23.48
N ASN A 202 19.65 31.23 -24.56
CA ASN A 202 19.88 32.55 -25.14
C ASN A 202 18.66 33.08 -25.90
N ASP A 203 17.84 32.19 -26.48
CA ASP A 203 16.66 32.56 -27.24
C ASP A 203 15.37 32.55 -26.41
N CYS A 204 15.39 31.94 -25.22
CA CYS A 204 14.25 31.94 -24.33
C CYS A 204 14.20 33.25 -23.53
N GLN A 205 13.13 34.04 -23.69
CA GLN A 205 12.90 35.26 -22.90
C GLN A 205 12.40 34.92 -21.47
N VAL A 206 12.96 33.88 -20.85
CA VAL A 206 12.60 33.41 -19.51
C VAL A 206 13.71 33.84 -18.54
N PRO A 207 13.45 34.79 -17.62
CA PRO A 207 14.44 35.21 -16.64
C PRO A 207 14.93 34.03 -15.80
N TYR A 208 16.25 33.90 -15.62
CA TYR A 208 16.88 32.81 -14.86
C TYR A 208 16.58 31.40 -15.40
N ALA A 209 16.37 31.25 -16.72
CA ALA A 209 16.13 29.98 -17.40
C ALA A 209 17.10 28.86 -17.00
N SER A 210 18.39 29.18 -16.86
CA SER A 210 19.42 28.23 -16.42
C SER A 210 19.10 27.56 -15.09
N ARG A 211 18.52 28.30 -14.14
CA ARG A 211 18.15 27.80 -12.81
C ARG A 211 16.93 26.89 -12.86
N TYR A 212 16.01 27.11 -13.80
CA TYR A 212 14.84 26.26 -13.96
C TYR A 212 15.20 24.86 -14.47
N PHE A 213 16.31 24.69 -15.20
CA PHE A 213 16.77 23.36 -15.61
C PHE A 213 17.29 22.48 -14.47
N GLU A 214 17.47 23.03 -13.28
CA GLU A 214 17.85 22.29 -12.08
C GLU A 214 16.62 21.88 -11.24
N TYR A 215 15.42 22.31 -11.63
CA TYR A 215 14.21 22.05 -10.87
C TYR A 215 13.55 20.75 -11.34
N SER A 216 13.23 19.90 -10.37
CA SER A 216 12.52 18.63 -10.59
C SER A 216 11.08 18.80 -11.09
N CYS A 217 10.52 20.01 -10.98
CA CYS A 217 9.21 20.38 -11.50
C CYS A 217 9.27 21.83 -11.99
N LEU A 218 8.55 22.14 -13.06
CA LEU A 218 8.49 23.49 -13.63
C LEU A 218 7.12 24.11 -13.48
N SER A 219 7.07 25.42 -13.22
CA SER A 219 5.77 26.10 -13.22
C SER A 219 5.20 26.11 -14.64
N ARG A 220 3.89 25.87 -14.78
CA ARG A 220 3.17 25.97 -16.06
C ARG A 220 3.41 27.30 -16.75
N GLY A 221 3.51 28.40 -16.00
CA GLY A 221 3.86 29.71 -16.54
C GLY A 221 5.26 29.75 -17.17
N THR A 222 6.23 29.08 -16.56
CA THR A 222 7.58 28.91 -17.12
C THR A 222 7.53 28.08 -18.39
N VAL A 223 6.85 26.94 -18.38
CA VAL A 223 6.73 26.04 -19.55
C VAL A 223 5.99 26.72 -20.70
N MET A 224 4.92 27.48 -20.43
CA MET A 224 4.20 28.25 -21.45
C MET A 224 5.07 29.34 -22.09
N LYS A 225 5.95 29.99 -21.32
CA LYS A 225 6.94 30.93 -21.90
C LYS A 225 7.98 30.21 -22.75
N MET A 226 8.44 29.03 -22.32
CA MET A 226 9.37 28.19 -23.10
C MET A 226 8.73 27.64 -24.39
N LEU A 227 7.41 27.39 -24.40
CA LEU A 227 6.67 27.00 -25.60
C LEU A 227 6.67 28.10 -26.68
N VAL A 228 6.65 29.37 -26.26
CA VAL A 228 6.66 30.53 -27.16
C VAL A 228 8.07 30.80 -27.69
N TYR A 229 9.12 30.53 -26.90
CA TYR A 229 10.49 30.93 -27.21
C TYR A 229 11.51 29.79 -27.07
N GLY A 230 12.29 29.53 -28.12
CA GLY A 230 13.57 28.81 -28.03
C GLY A 230 13.52 27.28 -27.91
N ALA A 231 12.36 26.62 -28.02
CA ALA A 231 12.24 25.15 -28.00
C ALA A 231 12.14 24.54 -29.41
N SER A 232 12.73 23.35 -29.63
CA SER A 232 12.55 22.56 -30.87
C SER A 232 11.11 22.03 -31.01
N GLU A 233 10.63 21.76 -32.24
CA GLU A 233 9.23 21.33 -32.47
C GLU A 233 8.84 20.03 -31.76
N LYS A 234 9.78 19.09 -31.63
CA LYS A 234 9.60 17.87 -30.82
C LYS A 234 9.33 18.21 -29.35
N THR A 235 10.16 19.10 -28.79
CA THR A 235 10.05 19.56 -27.40
C THR A 235 8.79 20.39 -27.16
N LYS A 236 8.39 21.21 -28.13
CA LYS A 236 7.11 21.93 -28.07
C LYS A 236 5.93 20.97 -28.02
N THR A 237 5.96 19.89 -28.78
CA THR A 237 4.90 18.86 -28.77
C THR A 237 4.80 18.17 -27.42
N GLU A 238 5.94 17.79 -26.83
CA GLU A 238 6.02 17.20 -25.49
C GLU A 238 5.56 18.18 -24.41
N MET A 239 6.07 19.42 -24.42
CA MET A 239 5.64 20.47 -23.50
C MET A 239 4.15 20.78 -23.62
N ARG A 240 3.59 20.81 -24.85
CA ARG A 240 2.15 21.01 -25.08
C ARG A 240 1.31 19.95 -24.38
N ALA A 241 1.74 18.68 -24.41
CA ALA A 241 1.05 17.60 -23.71
C ALA A 241 0.92 17.86 -22.20
N PHE A 242 1.95 18.44 -21.56
CA PHE A 242 1.92 18.80 -20.14
C PHE A 242 1.16 20.11 -19.84
N THR A 243 1.06 21.02 -20.81
CA THR A 243 0.37 22.31 -20.63
C THR A 243 -1.11 22.27 -21.03
N GLU A 244 -1.53 21.43 -21.97
CA GLU A 244 -2.88 21.50 -22.52
C GLU A 244 -3.92 20.82 -21.61
N GLU A 245 -3.56 19.87 -20.75
CA GLU A 245 -4.53 19.23 -19.85
C GLU A 245 -3.88 18.76 -18.54
N SER A 246 -3.82 19.61 -17.49
CA SER A 246 -3.29 19.15 -16.20
C SER A 246 -4.28 18.30 -15.41
N ILE A 247 -5.59 18.54 -15.49
CA ILE A 247 -6.62 17.72 -14.84
C ILE A 247 -7.91 17.88 -15.65
N ARG A 248 -8.49 16.78 -16.13
CA ARG A 248 -9.82 16.76 -16.76
C ARG A 248 -10.73 15.76 -16.05
N PHE A 249 -11.96 16.16 -15.79
CA PHE A 249 -13.00 15.23 -15.35
C PHE A 249 -13.51 14.48 -16.57
N VAL A 250 -13.20 13.19 -16.65
CA VAL A 250 -13.77 12.32 -17.67
C VAL A 250 -15.13 11.86 -17.18
N ARG A 251 -16.18 12.04 -18.00
CA ARG A 251 -17.51 11.52 -17.67
C ARG A 251 -17.43 10.00 -17.55
N VAL A 252 -17.79 9.48 -16.37
CA VAL A 252 -17.97 8.04 -16.17
C VAL A 252 -19.04 7.57 -17.15
N ARG A 253 -18.66 6.76 -18.14
CA ARG A 253 -19.57 6.30 -19.20
C ARG A 253 -20.52 5.23 -18.68
N THR A 254 -20.01 4.34 -17.83
CA THR A 254 -20.76 3.27 -17.18
C THR A 254 -20.14 3.00 -15.81
N VAL A 255 -20.99 2.73 -14.83
CA VAL A 255 -20.58 2.19 -13.54
C VAL A 255 -21.02 0.73 -13.56
N LYS A 256 -20.07 -0.20 -13.47
CA LYS A 256 -20.39 -1.61 -13.28
C LYS A 256 -20.25 -1.91 -11.80
N ALA A 257 -21.35 -2.26 -11.15
CA ALA A 257 -21.29 -2.92 -9.86
C ALA A 257 -20.70 -4.31 -10.10
N VAL A 258 -19.53 -4.56 -9.54
CA VAL A 258 -18.92 -5.89 -9.50
C VAL A 258 -19.09 -6.32 -8.05
N GLU A 259 -19.86 -7.39 -7.83
CA GLU A 259 -19.88 -7.99 -6.50
C GLU A 259 -18.46 -8.50 -6.20
N PRO A 260 -17.90 -8.20 -5.03
CA PRO A 260 -16.60 -8.73 -4.66
C PRO A 260 -16.68 -10.26 -4.65
N GLU A 261 -15.81 -10.94 -5.41
CA GLU A 261 -15.63 -12.39 -5.28
C GLU A 261 -15.01 -12.75 -3.91
N SER A 262 -14.49 -11.75 -3.16
CA SER A 262 -13.94 -11.87 -1.80
C SER A 262 -14.36 -10.70 -0.90
N GLU A 263 -14.51 -10.94 0.41
CA GLU A 263 -14.82 -9.89 1.39
C GLU A 263 -13.68 -8.85 1.48
N PHE A 264 -13.93 -7.67 0.91
CA PHE A 264 -13.23 -6.39 1.09
C PHE A 264 -11.70 -6.36 0.91
N VAL A 265 -11.25 -5.56 -0.06
CA VAL A 265 -9.86 -5.06 -0.15
C VAL A 265 -9.74 -3.77 0.65
N TYR A 266 -8.92 -3.75 1.70
CA TYR A 266 -8.46 -2.52 2.32
C TYR A 266 -6.94 -2.45 2.26
N ASP A 267 -6.41 -1.43 1.59
CA ASP A 267 -5.00 -1.05 1.67
C ASP A 267 -4.84 0.48 1.65
N PHE A 268 -3.78 0.92 2.34
CA PHE A 268 -3.10 2.21 2.36
C PHE A 268 -3.58 3.31 3.30
N SER A 269 -2.87 3.43 4.44
CA SER A 269 -2.66 4.72 5.10
C SER A 269 -1.25 5.23 4.82
N VAL A 270 -1.10 6.00 3.72
CA VAL A 270 0.05 6.90 3.52
C VAL A 270 -0.34 8.29 4.04
N PRO A 271 0.37 8.87 5.03
CA PRO A 271 0.01 10.16 5.62
C PRO A 271 0.13 11.38 4.68
N GLN A 272 0.78 11.24 3.53
CA GLN A 272 0.90 12.30 2.52
C GLN A 272 0.71 11.72 1.11
N THR A 273 -0.20 12.33 0.35
CA THR A 273 -0.62 11.90 -0.98
C THR A 273 0.53 11.94 -1.98
N LYS A 274 1.01 10.77 -2.39
CA LYS A 274 1.43 10.53 -3.78
C LYS A 274 0.78 9.24 -4.25
N ASN A 275 -0.32 9.39 -5.00
CA ASN A 275 -0.89 8.29 -5.75
C ASN A 275 -0.02 8.13 -6.99
N PHE A 276 0.75 7.04 -7.08
CA PHE A 276 1.29 6.59 -8.34
C PHE A 276 0.34 5.55 -8.91
N ILE A 277 -0.30 5.88 -10.04
CA ILE A 277 -0.90 4.87 -10.91
C ILE A 277 0.15 4.62 -11.99
N ALA A 278 0.85 3.51 -11.88
CA ALA A 278 1.64 2.95 -12.98
C ALA A 278 0.82 1.81 -13.57
N GLU A 279 0.34 2.00 -14.80
CA GLU A 279 -0.21 0.96 -15.69
C GLU A 279 -1.00 -0.18 -14.99
N ARG A 280 -2.05 0.18 -14.25
CA ARG A 280 -3.03 -0.74 -13.62
C ARG A 280 -2.59 -1.50 -12.36
N THR A 281 -1.47 -1.17 -11.73
CA THR A 281 -1.03 -1.82 -10.47
C THR A 281 -0.89 -0.81 -9.34
N VAL A 282 -1.33 -1.17 -8.12
CA VAL A 282 -1.05 -0.41 -6.91
C VAL A 282 0.29 -0.88 -6.34
N LEU A 283 1.28 0.01 -6.30
CA LEU A 283 2.59 -0.29 -5.71
C LEU A 283 2.53 -0.05 -4.20
N HIS A 284 2.63 -1.15 -3.42
CA HIS A 284 2.80 -1.10 -1.98
C HIS A 284 4.26 -0.76 -1.64
N ASN A 285 4.51 0.31 -0.88
CA ASN A 285 5.84 0.61 -0.36
C ASN A 285 5.96 0.06 1.07
N THR A 286 6.79 -0.98 1.25
CA THR A 286 7.08 -1.60 2.55
C THR A 286 7.86 -0.61 3.43
N SER A 287 7.13 0.22 4.19
CA SER A 287 7.67 1.36 4.92
C SER A 287 8.75 0.99 5.96
N LEU A 288 8.68 -0.21 6.55
CA LEU A 288 9.64 -0.66 7.56
C LEU A 288 11.00 -1.02 6.94
N LEU A 289 11.02 -1.75 5.83
CA LEU A 289 12.26 -2.01 5.08
C LEU A 289 12.83 -0.71 4.54
N ASP A 290 11.98 0.20 4.07
CA ASP A 290 12.35 1.58 3.74
C ASP A 290 13.02 2.32 4.90
N ALA A 291 12.54 2.14 6.13
CA ALA A 291 13.10 2.76 7.32
C ALA A 291 14.47 2.18 7.66
N ILE A 292 14.61 0.85 7.64
CA ILE A 292 15.89 0.15 7.84
C ILE A 292 16.91 0.64 6.79
N ARG A 293 16.49 0.73 5.53
CA ARG A 293 17.30 1.27 4.43
C ARG A 293 17.73 2.71 4.68
N LYS A 294 16.79 3.61 4.97
CA LYS A 294 17.07 5.04 5.19
C LYS A 294 17.95 5.30 6.41
N THR A 295 17.81 4.49 7.46
CA THR A 295 18.60 4.64 8.69
C THR A 295 20.08 4.35 8.43
N SER A 296 20.39 3.37 7.59
CA SER A 296 21.76 3.10 7.11
C SER A 296 22.23 4.12 6.07
N LEU A 297 21.36 4.60 5.17
CA LEU A 297 21.72 5.60 4.13
C LEU A 297 21.95 7.02 4.69
N ALA A 298 21.39 7.37 5.85
CA ALA A 298 21.45 8.73 6.41
C ALA A 298 22.85 9.14 6.93
N LYS A 299 23.79 8.19 7.08
CA LYS A 299 25.16 8.44 7.53
C LYS A 299 26.18 8.03 6.46
N LYS A 300 26.23 8.83 5.38
CA LYS A 300 27.40 9.07 4.50
C LYS A 300 28.06 7.96 3.68
N GLU A 301 27.52 6.74 3.55
CA GLU A 301 27.93 5.85 2.44
C GLU A 301 26.74 5.34 1.61
N ALA A 302 26.59 5.90 0.42
CA ALA A 302 25.64 5.45 -0.59
C ALA A 302 26.17 4.15 -1.25
N GLY A 303 26.11 3.03 -0.53
CA GLY A 303 26.62 1.78 -1.09
C GLY A 303 26.34 0.50 -0.31
N LEU A 304 26.00 0.58 0.98
CA LEU A 304 25.99 -0.62 1.84
C LEU A 304 24.73 -1.49 1.73
N ILE A 305 23.56 -0.94 1.38
CA ILE A 305 22.33 -1.74 1.24
C ILE A 305 21.96 -1.92 -0.23
N THR A 306 22.20 -3.13 -0.75
CA THR A 306 21.81 -3.58 -2.09
C THR A 306 20.43 -4.20 -2.06
N GLN A 307 19.53 -3.69 -2.90
CA GLN A 307 18.23 -4.34 -3.15
C GLN A 307 18.40 -5.32 -4.31
N HIS A 308 18.00 -6.56 -4.08
CA HIS A 308 17.92 -7.66 -5.05
C HIS A 308 16.46 -8.08 -5.25
N ILE A 309 16.23 -9.11 -6.07
CA ILE A 309 14.88 -9.55 -6.45
C ILE A 309 14.07 -9.92 -5.20
N GLY A 310 13.17 -9.01 -4.80
CA GLY A 310 12.36 -9.20 -3.59
C GLY A 310 13.18 -9.33 -2.30
N ALA A 311 14.45 -8.91 -2.27
CA ALA A 311 15.29 -8.99 -1.09
C ALA A 311 16.19 -7.75 -0.89
N SER A 312 16.60 -7.44 0.33
CA SER A 312 17.50 -6.34 0.67
C SER A 312 18.60 -6.83 1.61
N GLU A 313 19.85 -6.65 1.21
CA GLU A 313 21.00 -7.08 1.99
C GLU A 313 21.47 -5.94 2.91
N VAL A 314 21.59 -6.22 4.21
CA VAL A 314 22.10 -5.28 5.21
C VAL A 314 23.38 -5.85 5.81
N PRO A 315 24.56 -5.35 5.42
CA PRO A 315 25.85 -5.92 5.85
C PRO A 315 26.11 -5.62 7.33
N ARG A 316 26.99 -6.42 7.94
CA ARG A 316 27.41 -6.29 9.35
C ARG A 316 27.86 -4.88 9.71
N ASP A 317 28.58 -4.21 8.81
CA ASP A 317 29.07 -2.85 9.05
C ASP A 317 27.91 -1.87 9.22
N ALA A 318 26.88 -1.97 8.37
CA ALA A 318 25.66 -1.16 8.48
C ALA A 318 24.89 -1.44 9.79
N ILE A 319 24.84 -2.70 10.22
CA ILE A 319 24.23 -3.07 11.52
C ILE A 319 25.06 -2.48 12.67
N GLY A 320 26.39 -2.57 12.58
CA GLY A 320 27.32 -1.99 13.55
C GLY A 320 27.20 -0.47 13.67
N GLU A 321 26.98 0.25 12.57
CA GLU A 321 26.78 1.70 12.59
C GLU A 321 25.46 2.12 13.26
N VAL A 322 24.40 1.35 13.04
CA VAL A 322 23.07 1.63 13.62
C VAL A 322 23.03 1.21 15.10
N CYS A 323 23.65 0.09 15.45
CA CYS A 323 23.54 -0.53 16.77
C CYS A 323 24.81 -0.36 17.65
N GLY A 324 25.86 0.31 17.18
CA GLY A 324 27.21 0.27 17.78
C GLY A 324 27.27 0.62 19.26
N ASP A 325 26.54 1.66 19.67
CA ASP A 325 26.45 2.05 21.09
C ASP A 325 25.76 0.99 21.95
N ALA A 326 24.73 0.33 21.41
CA ALA A 326 23.99 -0.73 22.10
C ALA A 326 24.79 -2.05 22.15
N LEU A 327 25.41 -2.44 21.04
CA LEU A 327 26.28 -3.63 20.95
C LEU A 327 27.45 -3.54 21.93
N THR A 328 28.08 -2.37 22.03
CA THR A 328 29.18 -2.13 22.97
C THR A 328 28.71 -2.23 24.42
N ARG A 329 27.57 -1.64 24.77
CA ARG A 329 26.99 -1.71 26.12
C ARG A 329 26.58 -3.12 26.52
N MET A 330 26.04 -3.90 25.58
CA MET A 330 25.59 -5.27 25.81
C MET A 330 26.69 -6.31 25.60
N LYS A 331 27.90 -5.89 25.21
CA LYS A 331 29.06 -6.75 24.88
C LYS A 331 28.72 -7.84 23.86
N ILE A 332 27.82 -7.54 22.93
CA ILE A 332 27.42 -8.45 21.86
C ILE A 332 28.42 -8.28 20.72
N LYS A 333 29.15 -9.35 20.41
CA LYS A 333 29.97 -9.43 19.21
C LYS A 333 29.10 -10.02 18.10
N LEU A 334 28.71 -9.20 17.14
CA LEU A 334 28.09 -9.69 15.90
C LEU A 334 29.11 -10.60 15.22
N GLU A 335 28.76 -11.83 14.87
CA GLU A 335 29.59 -12.78 14.12
C GLU A 335 29.10 -12.98 12.68
N ILE A 336 27.82 -12.72 12.45
CA ILE A 336 27.17 -12.80 11.15
C ILE A 336 27.73 -11.78 10.13
N PRO A 337 27.81 -12.12 8.84
CA PRO A 337 28.27 -11.21 7.78
C PRO A 337 27.25 -10.11 7.44
N GLY A 338 25.97 -10.34 7.73
CA GLY A 338 24.87 -9.41 7.47
C GLY A 338 23.52 -10.08 7.67
N ILE A 339 22.45 -9.37 7.31
CA ILE A 339 21.07 -9.88 7.29
C ILE A 339 20.49 -9.66 5.89
N LEU A 340 19.96 -10.72 5.29
CA LEU A 340 19.18 -10.64 4.05
C LEU A 340 17.69 -10.55 4.40
N PHE A 341 17.07 -9.41 4.12
CA PHE A 341 15.62 -9.25 4.27
C PHE A 341 14.91 -9.69 3.00
N ILE A 342 13.87 -10.51 3.10
CA ILE A 342 12.96 -10.82 2.00
C ILE A 342 11.75 -9.88 2.12
N ASP A 343 11.44 -9.13 1.07
CA ASP A 343 10.29 -8.21 1.01
C ASP A 343 9.03 -8.98 0.62
N THR A 344 8.29 -9.43 1.63
CA THR A 344 6.98 -10.06 1.43
C THR A 344 5.90 -8.97 1.45
N PRO A 345 5.15 -8.75 0.35
CA PRO A 345 4.05 -7.79 0.34
C PRO A 345 2.93 -8.18 1.33
N GLY A 346 2.31 -7.17 1.95
CA GLY A 346 1.28 -7.35 2.99
C GLY A 346 -0.14 -7.57 2.47
N HIS A 347 -0.36 -7.43 1.16
CA HIS A 347 -1.69 -7.54 0.57
C HIS A 347 -2.10 -9.02 0.40
N ALA A 348 -3.38 -9.34 0.64
CA ALA A 348 -3.90 -10.72 0.61
C ALA A 348 -3.57 -11.45 -0.69
N ALA A 349 -3.70 -10.78 -1.85
CA ALA A 349 -3.32 -11.30 -3.17
C ALA A 349 -1.85 -11.77 -3.34
N PHE A 350 -1.00 -11.65 -2.31
CA PHE A 350 0.38 -12.13 -2.33
C PHE A 350 0.69 -13.14 -1.22
N SER A 351 -0.31 -13.90 -0.76
CA SER A 351 -0.13 -15.02 0.17
C SER A 351 0.99 -15.97 -0.27
N ASN A 352 1.05 -16.28 -1.56
CA ASN A 352 2.12 -17.08 -2.16
C ASN A 352 3.53 -16.55 -1.86
N LEU A 353 3.75 -15.23 -1.84
CA LEU A 353 5.05 -14.65 -1.53
C LEU A 353 5.37 -14.73 -0.04
N ARG A 354 4.37 -14.63 0.84
CA ARG A 354 4.56 -14.80 2.29
C ARG A 354 4.91 -16.25 2.64
N GLU A 355 4.30 -17.21 1.96
CA GLU A 355 4.58 -18.64 2.13
C GLU A 355 6.00 -19.00 1.68
N ARG A 356 6.38 -18.55 0.48
CA ARG A 356 7.76 -18.73 -0.03
C ARG A 356 8.78 -18.05 0.86
N GLY A 357 8.45 -16.87 1.38
CA GLY A 357 9.28 -16.18 2.38
C GLY A 357 9.40 -17.01 3.66
N GLY A 358 8.29 -17.58 4.15
CA GLY A 358 8.26 -18.40 5.37
C GLY A 358 9.07 -19.70 5.26
N SER A 359 9.06 -20.36 4.10
CA SER A 359 9.81 -21.61 3.88
C SER A 359 11.32 -21.40 3.80
N ILE A 360 11.77 -20.22 3.35
CA ILE A 360 13.20 -19.91 3.16
C ILE A 360 13.77 -19.14 4.37
N ALA A 361 12.94 -18.39 5.09
CA ALA A 361 13.41 -17.52 6.16
C ALA A 361 13.87 -18.32 7.38
N ASP A 362 15.09 -18.01 7.84
CA ASP A 362 15.60 -18.47 9.13
C ASP A 362 14.88 -17.82 10.32
N ILE A 363 14.45 -16.56 10.15
CA ILE A 363 13.72 -15.77 11.13
C ILE A 363 12.78 -14.79 10.43
N ALA A 364 11.60 -14.53 11.00
CA ALA A 364 10.64 -13.59 10.45
C ALA A 364 10.37 -12.38 11.35
N VAL A 365 9.92 -11.27 10.73
CA VAL A 365 9.39 -10.10 11.42
C VAL A 365 7.90 -9.98 11.11
N LEU A 366 7.05 -10.23 12.10
CA LEU A 366 5.61 -10.03 11.98
C LEU A 366 5.28 -8.57 12.29
N VAL A 367 4.92 -7.80 11.26
CA VAL A 367 4.57 -6.38 11.41
C VAL A 367 3.09 -6.25 11.72
N ILE A 368 2.76 -5.60 12.84
CA ILE A 368 1.37 -5.36 13.28
C ILE A 368 1.18 -3.86 13.49
N ASP A 369 0.12 -3.27 12.95
CA ASP A 369 -0.25 -1.90 13.32
C ASP A 369 -0.78 -1.90 14.75
N ILE A 370 -0.06 -1.23 15.65
CA ILE A 370 -0.38 -1.22 17.08
C ILE A 370 -1.75 -0.61 17.38
N ASN A 371 -2.26 0.25 16.50
CA ASN A 371 -3.55 0.92 16.69
C ASN A 371 -4.73 0.07 16.19
N GLN A 372 -4.47 -0.84 15.24
CA GLN A 372 -5.51 -1.71 14.65
C GLN A 372 -5.51 -3.12 15.26
N GLY A 373 -4.38 -3.56 15.81
CA GLY A 373 -4.24 -4.91 16.32
C GLY A 373 -4.24 -5.97 15.22
N PHE A 374 -4.70 -7.17 15.57
CA PHE A 374 -4.67 -8.33 14.67
C PHE A 374 -5.72 -8.19 13.58
N GLN A 375 -5.28 -8.37 12.34
CA GLN A 375 -6.13 -8.40 11.16
C GLN A 375 -6.10 -9.81 10.55
N PRO A 376 -7.01 -10.16 9.61
CA PRO A 376 -7.03 -11.48 8.98
C PRO A 376 -5.66 -11.90 8.40
N GLN A 377 -4.95 -10.98 7.75
CA GLN A 377 -3.61 -11.24 7.19
C GLN A 377 -2.55 -11.47 8.28
N THR A 378 -2.72 -10.88 9.47
CA THR A 378 -1.86 -11.17 10.63
C THR A 378 -2.04 -12.61 11.09
N ILE A 379 -3.29 -13.08 11.18
CA ILE A 379 -3.61 -14.46 11.57
C ILE A 379 -3.07 -15.44 10.54
N GLU A 380 -3.25 -15.14 9.26
CA GLU A 380 -2.68 -15.89 8.15
C GLU A 380 -1.16 -16.00 8.23
N SER A 381 -0.46 -14.87 8.43
CA SER A 381 1.00 -14.85 8.55
C SER A 381 1.48 -15.68 9.74
N ILE A 382 0.78 -15.61 10.88
CA ILE A 382 1.07 -16.45 12.04
C ILE A 382 0.88 -17.94 11.69
N GLY A 383 -0.17 -18.28 10.94
CA GLY A 383 -0.42 -19.65 10.48
C GLY A 383 0.74 -20.19 9.63
N ILE A 384 1.23 -19.39 8.67
CA ILE A 384 2.38 -19.73 7.83
C ILE A 384 3.62 -19.96 8.70
N LEU A 385 3.93 -19.04 9.62
CA LEU A 385 5.09 -19.13 10.50
C LEU A 385 5.03 -20.36 11.42
N LYS A 386 3.83 -20.71 11.91
CA LYS A 386 3.62 -21.95 12.68
C LYS A 386 3.81 -23.19 11.82
N GLY A 387 3.30 -23.18 10.58
CA GLY A 387 3.42 -24.29 9.64
C GLY A 387 4.88 -24.64 9.35
N PHE A 388 5.72 -23.63 9.10
CA PHE A 388 7.15 -23.81 8.86
C PHE A 388 8.01 -23.86 10.14
N LYS A 389 7.40 -23.68 11.31
CA LYS A 389 8.10 -23.55 12.61
C LYS A 389 9.18 -22.47 12.59
N THR A 390 8.96 -21.41 11.80
CA THR A 390 9.88 -20.30 11.64
C THR A 390 9.84 -19.42 12.91
N PRO A 391 10.98 -19.21 13.60
CA PRO A 391 11.01 -18.29 14.73
C PRO A 391 10.75 -16.86 14.25
N PHE A 392 10.09 -16.04 15.06
CA PHE A 392 9.76 -14.68 14.67
C PHE A 392 9.69 -13.71 15.84
N ILE A 393 9.83 -12.42 15.51
CA ILE A 393 9.61 -11.30 16.41
C ILE A 393 8.46 -10.42 15.90
N ILE A 394 7.78 -9.73 16.79
CA ILE A 394 6.67 -8.85 16.43
C ILE A 394 7.13 -7.39 16.43
N ALA A 395 6.98 -6.73 15.30
CA ALA A 395 7.17 -5.29 15.16
C ALA A 395 5.81 -4.58 15.30
N ALA A 396 5.51 -4.04 16.48
CA ALA A 396 4.30 -3.27 16.74
C ALA A 396 4.47 -1.85 16.19
N ASN A 397 4.11 -1.68 14.92
CA ASN A 397 4.39 -0.50 14.10
C ASN A 397 3.36 0.62 14.30
N LYS A 398 3.72 1.83 13.84
CA LYS A 398 2.93 3.07 13.88
C LYS A 398 2.69 3.63 15.29
N VAL A 399 3.67 3.50 16.18
CA VAL A 399 3.63 4.19 17.49
C VAL A 399 3.53 5.71 17.36
N ASP A 400 4.02 6.28 16.25
CA ASP A 400 3.93 7.72 15.96
C ASP A 400 2.51 8.24 15.75
N VAL A 401 1.54 7.34 15.57
CA VAL A 401 0.13 7.67 15.34
C VAL A 401 -0.69 7.59 16.64
N ILE A 402 -0.10 7.14 17.74
CA ILE A 402 -0.77 7.13 19.05
C ILE A 402 -1.08 8.57 19.45
N ASP A 403 -2.32 8.84 19.86
CA ASP A 403 -2.78 10.19 20.20
C ASP A 403 -1.92 10.79 21.33
N GLY A 404 -1.31 11.94 21.06
CA GLY A 404 -0.39 12.61 21.97
C GLY A 404 1.06 12.13 21.92
N TRP A 405 1.42 11.17 21.06
CA TRP A 405 2.81 10.72 20.88
C TRP A 405 3.70 11.87 20.39
N LYS A 406 4.79 12.11 21.12
CA LYS A 406 5.83 13.06 20.75
C LYS A 406 7.03 12.28 20.21
N GLY A 407 7.04 12.05 18.90
CA GLY A 407 8.12 11.32 18.24
C GLY A 407 9.41 12.14 18.12
N GLY A 408 10.53 11.43 17.94
CA GLY A 408 11.82 12.01 17.56
C GLY A 408 12.57 11.10 16.57
N SER A 409 13.30 11.69 15.62
CA SER A 409 13.98 10.93 14.55
C SER A 409 15.03 9.95 15.10
N GLY A 410 14.91 8.67 14.75
CA GLY A 410 15.95 7.65 14.92
C GLY A 410 16.39 7.32 16.35
N ASN A 411 15.56 7.62 17.36
CA ASN A 411 15.89 7.33 18.76
C ASN A 411 15.58 5.86 19.13
N CYS A 412 16.33 5.35 20.11
CA CYS A 412 16.03 4.14 20.87
C CYS A 412 14.59 4.20 21.42
N ILE A 413 13.77 3.18 21.16
CA ILE A 413 12.36 3.17 21.57
C ILE A 413 12.21 3.27 23.09
N ALA A 414 13.11 2.66 23.85
CA ALA A 414 13.08 2.72 25.31
C ALA A 414 13.24 4.17 25.81
N GLN A 415 14.02 5.00 25.11
CA GLN A 415 14.13 6.43 25.43
C GLN A 415 12.91 7.21 24.96
N SER A 416 12.38 6.90 23.78
CA SER A 416 11.18 7.55 23.25
C SER A 416 9.97 7.32 24.16
N ILE A 417 9.78 6.11 24.69
CA ILE A 417 8.71 5.78 25.65
C ILE A 417 8.85 6.63 26.93
N LYS A 418 10.06 6.69 27.52
CA LYS A 418 10.30 7.47 28.75
C LYS A 418 10.06 8.97 28.61
N ARG A 419 10.17 9.52 27.40
CA ARG A 419 9.90 10.94 27.11
C ARG A 419 8.41 11.25 26.97
N GLN A 420 7.56 10.23 26.81
CA GLN A 420 6.12 10.43 26.70
C GLN A 420 5.50 10.79 28.06
N ASN A 421 4.35 11.45 28.04
CA ASN A 421 3.58 11.64 29.26
C ASN A 421 2.94 10.31 29.72
N GLU A 422 2.53 10.24 30.99
CA GLU A 422 1.96 9.02 31.58
C GLU A 422 0.74 8.50 30.82
N ARG A 423 -0.12 9.40 30.32
CA ARG A 423 -1.29 9.04 29.53
C ARG A 423 -0.92 8.27 28.26
N VAL A 424 0.09 8.74 27.51
CA VAL A 424 0.54 8.10 26.27
C VAL A 424 1.28 6.80 26.57
N GLN A 425 2.08 6.75 27.64
CA GLN A 425 2.72 5.51 28.08
C GLN A 425 1.68 4.43 28.45
N ALA A 426 0.67 4.80 29.24
CA ALA A 426 -0.42 3.91 29.61
C ALA A 426 -1.20 3.41 28.38
N ARG A 427 -1.45 4.30 27.40
CA ARG A 427 -2.12 3.92 26.15
C ARG A 427 -1.27 2.95 25.32
N LEU A 428 0.03 3.17 25.22
CA LEU A 428 0.93 2.25 24.53
C LEU A 428 0.92 0.87 25.21
N ASP A 429 1.02 0.84 26.54
CA ASP A 429 1.01 -0.40 27.31
C ASP A 429 -0.31 -1.16 27.13
N GLU A 430 -1.46 -0.48 27.18
CA GLU A 430 -2.78 -1.08 26.91
C GLU A 430 -2.82 -1.76 25.52
N LEU A 431 -2.33 -1.09 24.48
CA LEU A 431 -2.28 -1.65 23.13
C LEU A 431 -1.36 -2.86 23.06
N LEU A 432 -0.17 -2.80 23.65
CA LEU A 432 0.77 -3.92 23.69
C LEU A 432 0.21 -5.11 24.46
N TYR A 433 -0.43 -4.90 25.61
CA TYR A 433 -1.09 -5.96 26.37
C TYR A 433 -2.23 -6.60 25.60
N THR A 434 -2.96 -5.83 24.79
CA THR A 434 -3.99 -6.37 23.90
C THR A 434 -3.39 -7.34 22.88
N LEU A 435 -2.24 -6.99 22.29
CA LEU A 435 -1.51 -7.89 21.37
C LEU A 435 -1.02 -9.15 22.09
N VAL A 436 -0.47 -9.01 23.30
CA VAL A 436 -0.03 -10.15 24.13
C VAL A 436 -1.20 -11.09 24.43
N GLY A 437 -2.36 -10.57 24.82
CA GLY A 437 -3.57 -11.35 25.06
C GLY A 437 -4.00 -12.15 23.83
N ARG A 438 -4.02 -11.51 22.65
CA ARG A 438 -4.33 -12.16 21.37
C ARG A 438 -3.33 -13.25 20.99
N MET A 439 -2.04 -13.06 21.25
CA MET A 439 -1.04 -14.11 21.06
C MET A 439 -1.31 -15.32 21.97
N GLY A 440 -1.70 -15.06 23.23
CA GLY A 440 -2.10 -16.09 24.18
C GLY A 440 -3.33 -16.89 23.73
N GLU A 441 -4.34 -16.25 23.14
CA GLU A 441 -5.50 -16.91 22.52
C GLU A 441 -5.08 -17.89 21.41
N LEU A 442 -4.02 -17.56 20.67
CA LEU A 442 -3.43 -18.42 19.64
C LEU A 442 -2.42 -19.44 20.22
N GLY A 443 -2.33 -19.58 21.54
CA GLY A 443 -1.45 -20.54 22.21
C GLY A 443 0.03 -20.19 22.15
N MET A 444 0.38 -18.91 21.99
CA MET A 444 1.76 -18.45 21.95
C MET A 444 2.05 -17.44 23.06
N ASN A 445 3.16 -17.63 23.76
CA ASN A 445 3.61 -16.69 24.77
C ASN A 445 4.36 -15.54 24.12
N ALA A 446 3.92 -14.31 24.37
CA ALA A 446 4.54 -13.11 23.85
C ALA A 446 4.64 -12.04 24.94
N GLU A 447 5.66 -11.19 24.89
CA GLU A 447 5.90 -10.15 25.89
C GLU A 447 6.65 -8.97 25.26
N ARG A 448 6.53 -7.78 25.86
CA ARG A 448 7.29 -6.60 25.44
C ARG A 448 8.79 -6.88 25.52
N PHE A 449 9.54 -6.44 24.50
CA PHE A 449 10.94 -6.81 24.30
C PHE A 449 11.87 -6.61 25.52
N ASP A 450 11.59 -5.63 26.38
CA ASP A 450 12.38 -5.30 27.57
C ASP A 450 11.99 -6.12 28.82
N ARG A 451 10.93 -6.92 28.74
CA ARG A 451 10.41 -7.78 29.81
C ARG A 451 10.56 -9.27 29.50
N VAL A 452 11.02 -9.61 28.30
CA VAL A 452 11.29 -10.99 27.90
C VAL A 452 12.39 -11.57 28.78
N THR A 453 12.10 -12.72 29.40
CA THR A 453 13.06 -13.45 30.25
C THR A 453 13.77 -14.56 29.47
N ASP A 454 13.06 -15.21 28.56
CA ASP A 454 13.56 -16.31 27.75
C ASP A 454 13.07 -16.18 26.30
N PHE A 455 13.96 -15.70 25.43
CA PHE A 455 13.69 -15.54 23.99
C PHE A 455 13.47 -16.86 23.23
N THR A 456 13.71 -18.02 23.86
CA THR A 456 13.39 -19.33 23.28
C THR A 456 11.92 -19.74 23.49
N LYS A 457 11.25 -19.12 24.47
CA LYS A 457 9.87 -19.46 24.87
C LYS A 457 8.89 -18.32 24.68
N GLN A 458 9.38 -17.09 24.63
CA GLN A 458 8.56 -15.88 24.54
C GLN A 458 8.90 -15.11 23.27
N ILE A 459 7.86 -14.75 22.52
CA ILE A 459 7.97 -13.90 21.33
C ILE A 459 8.10 -12.45 21.77
N ALA A 460 9.14 -11.75 21.31
CA ALA A 460 9.38 -10.37 21.65
C ALA A 460 8.50 -9.42 20.82
N LEU A 461 7.76 -8.53 21.50
CA LEU A 461 7.07 -7.39 20.89
C LEU A 461 7.93 -6.13 20.98
N VAL A 462 8.41 -5.64 19.84
CA VAL A 462 9.21 -4.42 19.72
C VAL A 462 8.30 -3.30 19.15
N PRO A 463 8.01 -2.24 19.92
CA PRO A 463 7.29 -1.08 19.39
C PRO A 463 8.18 -0.33 18.40
N VAL A 464 7.65 -0.02 17.21
CA VAL A 464 8.41 0.66 16.15
C VAL A 464 7.59 1.73 15.45
N SER A 465 8.29 2.69 14.85
CA SER A 465 7.71 3.61 13.88
C SER A 465 8.56 3.59 12.61
N ALA A 466 8.06 2.91 11.59
CA ALA A 466 8.68 2.92 10.26
C ALA A 466 8.81 4.34 9.67
N LYS A 467 7.97 5.28 10.11
CA LYS A 467 8.00 6.66 9.61
C LYS A 467 9.12 7.50 10.24
N THR A 468 9.33 7.34 11.54
CA THR A 468 10.29 8.16 12.31
C THR A 468 11.62 7.45 12.56
N GLY A 469 11.68 6.14 12.34
CA GLY A 469 12.84 5.29 12.63
C GLY A 469 12.95 4.87 14.09
N GLU A 470 12.03 5.27 14.97
CA GLU A 470 12.02 4.86 16.38
C GLU A 470 11.82 3.34 16.48
N GLY A 471 12.65 2.67 17.30
CA GLY A 471 12.58 1.22 17.53
C GLY A 471 13.21 0.33 16.46
N VAL A 472 13.65 0.90 15.32
CA VAL A 472 14.36 0.13 14.27
C VAL A 472 15.69 -0.42 14.79
N LEU A 473 16.38 0.31 15.67
CA LEU A 473 17.61 -0.13 16.32
C LEU A 473 17.37 -1.41 17.13
N GLU A 474 16.40 -1.40 18.04
CA GLU A 474 16.07 -2.56 18.86
C GLU A 474 15.66 -3.74 17.99
N LEU A 475 14.83 -3.50 16.96
CA LEU A 475 14.43 -4.54 16.02
C LEU A 475 15.63 -5.22 15.35
N LEU A 476 16.59 -4.44 14.83
CA LEU A 476 17.81 -4.97 14.20
C LEU A 476 18.70 -5.70 15.20
N LEU A 477 18.80 -5.19 16.43
CA LEU A 477 19.57 -5.80 17.49
C LEU A 477 19.00 -7.18 17.88
N PHE A 478 17.69 -7.29 18.03
CA PHE A 478 17.03 -8.56 18.31
C PHE A 478 17.17 -9.53 17.15
N LEU A 479 16.99 -9.08 15.90
CA LEU A 479 17.20 -9.94 14.74
C LEU A 479 18.63 -10.48 14.71
N ALA A 480 19.64 -9.60 14.82
CA ALA A 480 21.03 -10.03 14.77
C ALA A 480 21.39 -10.97 15.92
N GLY A 481 20.94 -10.67 17.14
CA GLY A 481 21.21 -11.50 18.33
C GLY A 481 20.51 -12.86 18.29
N LEU A 482 19.25 -12.90 17.86
CA LEU A 482 18.49 -14.16 17.73
C LEU A 482 19.04 -15.00 16.57
N SER A 483 19.32 -14.38 15.42
CA SER A 483 19.96 -15.07 14.29
C SER A 483 21.28 -15.71 14.70
N GLN A 484 22.15 -15.00 15.41
CA GLN A 484 23.42 -15.58 15.88
C GLN A 484 23.19 -16.75 16.84
N LYS A 485 22.34 -16.58 17.86
CA LYS A 485 22.08 -17.61 18.87
C LYS A 485 21.41 -18.87 18.31
N PHE A 486 20.49 -18.73 17.36
CA PHE A 486 19.72 -19.85 16.81
C PHE A 486 20.34 -20.47 15.56
N LEU A 487 21.21 -19.74 14.84
CA LEU A 487 21.80 -20.18 13.57
C LEU A 487 23.30 -20.50 13.70
N GLU A 488 23.84 -20.58 14.93
CA GLU A 488 25.24 -20.93 15.23
C GLU A 488 25.74 -22.18 14.47
N SER A 489 24.89 -23.19 14.25
CA SER A 489 25.24 -24.41 13.49
C SER A 489 25.10 -24.30 11.96
N GLY A 490 24.40 -23.27 11.45
CA GLY A 490 24.20 -23.02 10.01
C GLY A 490 25.14 -21.94 9.44
N LEU A 491 25.78 -21.16 10.31
CA LEU A 491 26.75 -20.12 9.95
C LEU A 491 28.14 -20.67 9.53
N ASP A 492 28.37 -21.97 9.67
CA ASP A 492 29.58 -22.69 9.22
C ASP A 492 29.62 -22.96 7.70
N ALA A 493 28.72 -22.32 6.93
CA ALA A 493 28.66 -22.46 5.48
C ALA A 493 30.02 -22.13 4.85
N LYS A 494 30.68 -23.16 4.29
CA LYS A 494 31.96 -22.99 3.59
C LYS A 494 31.72 -22.13 2.36
N GLU A 495 32.30 -20.93 2.32
CA GLU A 495 32.17 -20.01 1.18
C GLU A 495 32.57 -20.63 -0.18
N ASP A 496 33.36 -21.71 -0.16
CA ASP A 496 33.82 -22.46 -1.34
C ASP A 496 32.96 -23.69 -1.72
N SER A 497 31.84 -23.97 -1.03
CA SER A 497 30.96 -25.10 -1.42
C SER A 497 30.06 -24.75 -2.61
N PRO A 498 29.61 -25.74 -3.42
CA PRO A 498 28.63 -25.52 -4.47
C PRO A 498 27.34 -24.90 -3.90
N ALA A 499 26.75 -23.94 -4.63
CA ALA A 499 25.56 -23.26 -4.17
C ALA A 499 24.35 -24.19 -4.01
N ARG A 500 23.58 -23.92 -2.96
CA ARG A 500 22.21 -24.39 -2.78
C ARG A 500 21.29 -23.22 -2.58
N GLY A 501 20.08 -23.35 -3.10
CA GLY A 501 19.09 -22.31 -2.97
C GLY A 501 17.67 -22.81 -3.20
N SER A 502 16.74 -21.87 -3.17
CA SER A 502 15.33 -22.09 -3.48
C SER A 502 14.88 -21.12 -4.56
N ILE A 503 14.05 -21.62 -5.47
CA ILE A 503 13.45 -20.84 -6.55
C ILE A 503 12.28 -20.04 -5.97
N LEU A 504 12.38 -18.71 -6.01
CA LEU A 504 11.29 -17.83 -5.60
C LEU A 504 10.22 -17.71 -6.68
N GLU A 505 10.62 -17.40 -7.90
CA GLU A 505 9.72 -17.11 -9.02
C GLU A 505 10.31 -17.61 -10.33
N VAL A 506 9.42 -18.06 -11.22
CA VAL A 506 9.72 -18.38 -12.61
C VAL A 506 8.95 -17.40 -13.47
N ARG A 507 9.64 -16.68 -14.36
CA ARG A 507 9.01 -15.65 -15.21
C ARG A 507 9.65 -15.55 -16.58
N GLU A 508 8.89 -15.05 -17.55
CA GLU A 508 9.42 -14.70 -18.87
C GLU A 508 9.92 -13.26 -18.90
N GLU A 509 11.15 -13.06 -19.38
CA GLU A 509 11.75 -11.75 -19.58
C GLU A 509 12.03 -11.52 -21.06
N ARG A 510 11.61 -10.36 -21.58
CA ARG A 510 11.78 -10.02 -23.00
C ARG A 510 13.26 -10.00 -23.38
N GLY A 511 13.63 -10.85 -24.34
CA GLY A 511 15.01 -10.97 -24.85
C GLY A 511 15.90 -11.97 -24.11
N LEU A 512 15.49 -12.45 -22.94
CA LEU A 512 16.17 -13.52 -22.21
C LEU A 512 15.37 -14.83 -22.22
N GLY A 513 14.06 -14.80 -22.45
CA GLY A 513 13.21 -15.99 -22.32
C GLY A 513 12.90 -16.28 -20.85
N THR A 514 12.72 -17.54 -20.49
CA THR A 514 12.41 -17.93 -19.11
C THR A 514 13.62 -17.73 -18.19
N ILE A 515 13.39 -17.01 -17.10
CA ILE A 515 14.35 -16.76 -16.03
C ILE A 515 13.76 -17.23 -14.70
N ILE A 516 14.65 -17.54 -13.76
CA ILE A 516 14.26 -17.81 -12.38
C ILE A 516 14.87 -16.76 -11.47
N ASP A 517 14.13 -16.35 -10.46
CA ASP A 517 14.67 -15.62 -9.33
C ASP A 517 14.77 -16.55 -8.14
N ALA A 518 15.90 -16.48 -7.46
CA ALA A 518 16.33 -17.48 -6.52
C ALA A 518 17.01 -16.83 -5.32
N ILE A 519 16.90 -17.47 -4.17
CA ILE A 519 17.72 -17.17 -2.99
C ILE A 519 18.74 -18.27 -2.84
N ILE A 520 20.02 -17.89 -2.83
CA ILE A 520 21.12 -18.77 -2.44
C ILE A 520 21.29 -18.61 -0.94
N TYR A 521 21.11 -19.70 -0.19
CA TYR A 521 21.29 -19.70 1.27
C TYR A 521 22.58 -20.41 1.71
N GLU A 522 23.21 -21.20 0.83
CA GLU A 522 24.48 -21.87 1.11
C GLU A 522 25.37 -21.88 -0.15
N GLY A 523 26.70 -21.76 0.03
CA GLY A 523 27.69 -21.90 -1.03
C GLY A 523 27.76 -20.77 -2.07
N MET A 524 28.42 -21.05 -3.19
CA MET A 524 28.69 -20.10 -4.27
C MET A 524 28.19 -20.61 -5.63
N LEU A 525 27.50 -19.74 -6.36
CA LEU A 525 27.04 -19.94 -7.73
C LEU A 525 27.97 -19.23 -8.70
N LYS A 526 28.47 -19.91 -9.72
CA LYS A 526 29.30 -19.34 -10.78
C LYS A 526 28.63 -19.45 -12.14
N GLN A 527 28.96 -18.51 -13.02
CA GLN A 527 28.55 -18.59 -14.43
C GLN A 527 29.14 -19.87 -15.05
N ASN A 528 28.34 -20.57 -15.86
CA ASN A 528 28.63 -21.88 -16.45
C ASN A 528 28.54 -23.08 -15.50
N ASP A 529 28.12 -22.89 -14.26
CA ASP A 529 27.77 -24.03 -13.41
C ASP A 529 26.55 -24.78 -13.95
N THR A 530 26.48 -26.07 -13.63
CA THR A 530 25.30 -26.89 -13.91
C THR A 530 24.37 -26.86 -12.69
N ILE A 531 23.17 -26.33 -12.90
CA ILE A 531 22.10 -26.27 -11.91
C ILE A 531 21.17 -27.47 -12.08
N VAL A 532 20.90 -28.15 -10.97
CA VAL A 532 19.87 -29.19 -10.84
C VAL A 532 18.71 -28.57 -10.08
N PHE A 533 17.50 -28.65 -10.64
CA PHE A 533 16.30 -28.01 -10.10
C PHE A 533 15.09 -28.93 -10.18
N GLY A 534 14.09 -28.67 -9.32
CA GLY A 534 12.87 -29.45 -9.25
C GLY A 534 11.85 -29.12 -10.33
N THR A 535 11.21 -30.16 -10.88
CA THR A 535 10.06 -30.09 -11.80
C THR A 535 8.91 -30.96 -11.28
N ILE A 536 7.72 -30.87 -11.88
CA ILE A 536 6.57 -31.73 -11.51
C ILE A 536 6.91 -33.21 -11.73
N ASN A 537 7.76 -33.52 -12.70
CA ASN A 537 8.10 -34.89 -13.11
C ASN A 537 9.38 -35.43 -12.46
N GLY A 538 10.08 -34.64 -11.64
CA GLY A 538 11.31 -35.05 -10.97
C GLY A 538 12.32 -33.91 -10.84
N ALA A 539 13.57 -34.16 -11.24
CA ALA A 539 14.62 -33.15 -11.26
C ALA A 539 15.22 -33.01 -12.67
N GLU A 540 15.39 -31.78 -13.12
CA GLU A 540 16.05 -31.47 -14.39
C GLU A 540 17.36 -30.72 -14.17
N LYS A 541 18.19 -30.68 -15.23
CA LYS A 541 19.50 -30.05 -15.19
C LYS A 541 19.75 -29.16 -16.39
N THR A 542 20.33 -28.00 -16.11
CA THR A 542 20.71 -27.06 -17.16
C THR A 542 21.97 -26.29 -16.78
N LYS A 543 22.54 -25.57 -17.75
CA LYS A 543 23.79 -24.81 -17.56
C LYS A 543 23.49 -23.33 -17.43
N VAL A 544 23.95 -22.73 -16.34
CA VAL A 544 23.75 -21.31 -16.04
C VAL A 544 24.48 -20.44 -17.07
N ARG A 545 23.73 -19.63 -17.80
CA ARG A 545 24.26 -18.74 -18.84
C ARG A 545 24.66 -17.39 -18.28
N SER A 546 23.86 -16.82 -17.40
CA SER A 546 24.18 -15.57 -16.72
C SER A 546 23.54 -15.49 -15.34
N ILE A 547 24.28 -14.86 -14.43
CA ILE A 547 23.79 -14.39 -13.15
C ILE A 547 23.50 -12.91 -13.31
N ILE A 548 22.34 -12.46 -12.83
CA ILE A 548 21.86 -11.10 -12.99
C ILE A 548 21.54 -10.55 -11.60
N LYS A 549 22.13 -9.39 -11.26
CA LYS A 549 21.81 -8.64 -10.04
C LYS A 549 21.34 -7.23 -10.43
N PRO A 550 20.21 -6.72 -9.92
CA PRO A 550 19.82 -5.33 -10.15
C PRO A 550 20.81 -4.37 -9.49
N LYS A 551 21.13 -3.26 -10.17
CA LYS A 551 21.97 -2.20 -9.61
C LYS A 551 21.20 -1.43 -8.52
N PRO A 552 21.87 -0.97 -7.44
CA PRO A 552 21.22 -0.07 -6.48
C PRO A 552 20.74 1.21 -7.18
N ALA A 553 19.55 1.69 -6.82
CA ALA A 553 18.91 2.85 -7.45
C ALA A 553 19.79 4.11 -7.47
N SER A 554 20.70 4.27 -6.51
CA SER A 554 21.66 5.39 -6.43
C SER A 554 22.76 5.33 -7.50
N LYS A 555 23.05 4.16 -8.07
CA LYS A 555 24.09 3.95 -9.10
C LYS A 555 23.54 3.86 -10.52
N ILE A 556 22.22 3.96 -10.70
CA ILE A 556 21.59 3.97 -12.03
C ILE A 556 21.69 5.38 -12.61
N VAL A 557 22.75 5.62 -13.40
CA VAL A 557 22.94 6.89 -14.12
C VAL A 557 22.13 6.91 -15.42
N ASN A 558 22.02 5.75 -16.09
CA ASN A 558 21.27 5.55 -17.32
C ASN A 558 20.16 4.50 -17.13
N PRO A 559 18.92 4.75 -17.59
CA PRO A 559 17.82 3.76 -17.52
C PRO A 559 18.07 2.45 -18.27
N GLN A 560 19.09 2.40 -19.13
CA GLN A 560 19.49 1.20 -19.87
C GLN A 560 20.47 0.30 -19.08
N GLU A 561 21.11 0.83 -18.03
CA GLU A 561 22.04 0.09 -17.17
C GLU A 561 21.37 -0.31 -15.86
N LYS A 562 20.32 -1.12 -15.92
CA LYS A 562 19.56 -1.53 -14.72
C LYS A 562 20.17 -2.72 -13.97
N TYR A 563 21.03 -3.50 -14.63
CA TYR A 563 21.51 -4.77 -14.12
C TYR A 563 23.03 -4.87 -14.20
N ASP A 564 23.60 -5.51 -13.19
CA ASP A 564 24.94 -6.07 -13.15
C ASP A 564 24.90 -7.56 -13.51
N TYR A 565 25.96 -8.02 -14.16
CA TYR A 565 26.14 -9.42 -14.57
C TYR A 565 27.38 -9.99 -13.88
N PRO A 566 27.29 -10.30 -12.58
CA PRO A 566 28.43 -10.84 -11.85
C PRO A 566 28.81 -12.23 -12.39
N LYS A 567 30.10 -12.57 -12.28
CA LYS A 567 30.60 -13.91 -12.62
C LYS A 567 30.24 -14.95 -11.58
N GLU A 568 30.05 -14.51 -10.33
CA GLU A 568 29.76 -15.36 -9.19
C GLU A 568 28.84 -14.66 -8.19
N ALA A 569 28.12 -15.44 -7.40
CA ALA A 569 27.25 -14.98 -6.32
C ALA A 569 27.39 -15.91 -5.11
N VAL A 570 27.63 -15.32 -3.93
CA VAL A 570 27.86 -16.02 -2.66
C VAL A 570 26.62 -15.91 -1.78
N ALA A 571 26.30 -16.97 -1.03
CA ALA A 571 25.25 -16.95 -0.02
C ALA A 571 25.53 -15.96 1.13
N ALA A 572 24.54 -15.37 1.79
CA ALA A 572 23.10 -15.41 1.49
C ALA A 572 22.74 -14.27 0.53
N CYS A 573 22.26 -14.56 -0.69
CA CYS A 573 21.87 -13.51 -1.61
C CYS A 573 20.71 -13.87 -2.55
N GLY A 574 19.96 -12.85 -2.95
CA GLY A 574 18.98 -12.94 -4.03
C GLY A 574 19.63 -12.75 -5.39
N VAL A 575 19.39 -13.67 -6.31
CA VAL A 575 19.95 -13.65 -7.68
C VAL A 575 18.88 -13.98 -8.70
N ARG A 576 19.04 -13.42 -9.90
CA ARG A 576 18.29 -13.85 -11.07
C ARG A 576 19.21 -14.71 -11.93
N ILE A 577 18.73 -15.88 -12.29
CA ILE A 577 19.47 -16.88 -13.04
C ILE A 577 18.80 -17.04 -14.40
N PHE A 578 19.60 -16.94 -15.45
CA PHE A 578 19.18 -17.29 -16.79
C PHE A 578 19.87 -18.58 -17.23
N ALA A 579 19.07 -19.56 -17.65
CA ALA A 579 19.50 -20.81 -18.25
C ALA A 579 18.41 -21.33 -19.21
N PRO A 580 18.76 -22.11 -20.24
CA PRO A 580 17.76 -22.73 -21.12
C PRO A 580 16.99 -23.83 -20.37
N GLY A 581 15.72 -24.06 -20.73
CA GLY A 581 14.92 -25.15 -20.16
C GLY A 581 14.42 -24.92 -18.73
N LEU A 582 14.34 -23.66 -18.29
CA LEU A 582 13.79 -23.32 -16.96
C LEU A 582 12.26 -23.19 -16.94
N GLU A 583 11.58 -23.58 -18.03
CA GLU A 583 10.11 -23.46 -18.20
C GLU A 583 9.34 -24.32 -17.19
N ASP A 584 9.83 -25.54 -16.95
CA ASP A 584 9.19 -26.51 -16.05
C ASP A 584 9.68 -26.41 -14.60
N ALA A 585 10.49 -25.39 -14.28
CA ALA A 585 11.01 -25.19 -12.93
C ALA A 585 9.86 -24.88 -11.95
N LEU A 586 9.88 -25.52 -10.79
CA LEU A 586 8.86 -25.30 -9.77
C LEU A 586 9.21 -24.15 -8.83
N SER A 587 8.27 -23.22 -8.67
CA SER A 587 8.37 -22.18 -7.63
C SER A 587 8.30 -22.80 -6.24
N GLY A 588 9.18 -22.37 -5.34
CA GLY A 588 9.41 -22.95 -4.01
C GLY A 588 10.32 -24.18 -4.02
N SER A 589 10.68 -24.73 -5.19
CA SER A 589 11.54 -25.91 -5.24
C SER A 589 13.00 -25.56 -4.92
N PRO A 590 13.74 -26.49 -4.30
CA PRO A 590 15.17 -26.34 -4.09
C PRO A 590 15.94 -26.54 -5.40
N PHE A 591 17.08 -25.89 -5.50
CA PHE A 591 18.08 -26.16 -6.52
C PHE A 591 19.46 -26.33 -5.89
N ALA A 592 20.32 -27.07 -6.59
CA ALA A 592 21.70 -27.30 -6.19
C ALA A 592 22.63 -27.23 -7.40
N ILE A 593 23.87 -26.80 -7.16
CA ILE A 593 24.92 -26.83 -8.16
C ILE A 593 25.65 -28.18 -8.13
N ALA A 594 25.74 -28.81 -9.30
CA ALA A 594 26.34 -30.12 -9.48
C ALA A 594 27.09 -30.19 -10.81
N ASN A 595 28.41 -30.04 -10.75
CA ASN A 595 29.24 -29.88 -11.95
C ASN A 595 29.72 -31.23 -12.50
N THR A 596 29.82 -32.26 -11.66
CA THR A 596 30.17 -33.62 -12.10
C THR A 596 28.92 -34.48 -12.36
N PRO A 597 28.97 -35.49 -13.25
CA PRO A 597 27.83 -36.39 -13.48
C PRO A 597 27.38 -37.16 -12.23
N GLU A 598 28.33 -37.50 -11.35
CA GLU A 598 28.08 -38.17 -10.07
C GLU A 598 27.31 -37.26 -9.12
N GLU A 599 27.75 -35.99 -8.98
CA GLU A 599 27.03 -34.98 -8.21
C GLU A 599 25.63 -34.72 -8.77
N GLN A 600 25.48 -34.67 -10.10
CA GLN A 600 24.19 -34.42 -10.73
C GLN A 600 23.19 -35.51 -10.36
N THR A 601 23.62 -36.77 -10.43
CA THR A 601 22.77 -37.91 -10.09
C THR A 601 22.38 -37.87 -8.61
N ALA A 602 23.36 -37.63 -7.73
CA ALA A 602 23.12 -37.53 -6.29
C ALA A 602 22.16 -36.37 -5.93
N GLN A 603 22.34 -35.18 -6.52
CA GLN A 603 21.47 -34.03 -6.26
C GLN A 603 20.06 -34.21 -6.84
N SER A 604 19.94 -34.85 -8.01
CA SER A 604 18.64 -35.20 -8.58
C SER A 604 17.85 -36.10 -7.64
N GLU A 605 18.48 -37.15 -7.08
CA GLU A 605 17.83 -38.05 -6.12
C GLU A 605 17.38 -37.32 -4.85
N VAL A 606 18.20 -36.39 -4.34
CA VAL A 606 17.87 -35.59 -3.14
C VAL A 606 16.68 -34.67 -3.41
N ILE A 607 16.69 -33.93 -4.51
CA ILE A 607 15.62 -32.99 -4.89
C ILE A 607 14.32 -33.75 -5.16
N GLU A 608 14.38 -34.86 -5.89
CA GLU A 608 13.22 -35.72 -6.10
C GLU A 608 12.66 -36.27 -4.80
N GLY A 609 13.53 -36.70 -3.87
CA GLY A 609 13.14 -37.16 -2.55
C GLY A 609 12.42 -36.09 -1.74
N GLN A 610 12.81 -34.82 -1.88
CA GLN A 610 12.13 -33.69 -1.24
C GLN A 610 10.77 -33.41 -1.89
N ILE A 611 10.68 -33.43 -3.22
CA ILE A 611 9.41 -33.23 -3.94
C ILE A 611 8.42 -34.36 -3.62
N LYS A 612 8.87 -35.62 -3.59
CA LYS A 612 8.02 -36.79 -3.26
C LYS A 612 7.46 -36.77 -1.84
N LYS A 613 8.06 -36.01 -0.91
CA LYS A 613 7.49 -35.81 0.43
C LYS A 613 6.28 -34.88 0.43
N VAL A 614 6.24 -33.94 -0.51
CA VAL A 614 5.20 -32.90 -0.61
C VAL A 614 4.15 -33.28 -1.63
N VAL A 615 4.54 -33.86 -2.77
CA VAL A 615 3.67 -34.34 -3.85
C VAL A 615 3.63 -35.87 -3.79
N PHE A 616 2.54 -36.42 -3.27
CA PHE A 616 2.39 -37.86 -3.07
C PHE A 616 0.96 -38.35 -3.27
N GLU A 617 0.82 -39.66 -3.39
CA GLU A 617 -0.45 -40.36 -3.33
C GLU A 617 -0.29 -41.57 -2.39
N LYS A 618 -1.08 -41.62 -1.31
CA LYS A 618 -1.11 -42.67 -0.30
C LYS A 618 -2.31 -43.59 -0.51
N SER A 619 -2.20 -44.83 -0.02
CA SER A 619 -3.29 -45.81 -0.03
C SER A 619 -4.35 -45.55 1.05
N GLU A 620 -4.01 -44.81 2.09
CA GLU A 620 -4.88 -44.51 3.24
C GLU A 620 -6.03 -43.53 2.91
N HIS A 621 -7.05 -43.50 3.76
CA HIS A 621 -8.15 -42.55 3.66
C HIS A 621 -7.71 -41.14 4.09
N GLY A 622 -8.03 -40.14 3.29
CA GLY A 622 -7.77 -38.74 3.59
C GLY A 622 -8.25 -37.80 2.50
N VAL A 623 -8.14 -36.51 2.77
CA VAL A 623 -8.54 -35.45 1.84
C VAL A 623 -7.54 -35.33 0.69
N VAL A 624 -7.95 -34.70 -0.41
CA VAL A 624 -7.07 -34.36 -1.53
C VAL A 624 -6.65 -32.90 -1.40
N ALA A 625 -5.37 -32.60 -1.57
CA ALA A 625 -4.79 -31.27 -1.42
C ALA A 625 -4.12 -30.80 -2.71
N LYS A 626 -4.50 -29.63 -3.22
CA LYS A 626 -3.99 -29.04 -4.47
C LYS A 626 -3.55 -27.59 -4.22
N ALA A 627 -2.41 -27.20 -4.77
CA ALA A 627 -1.91 -25.82 -4.64
C ALA A 627 -1.21 -25.31 -5.91
N GLU A 628 -1.00 -23.99 -5.99
CA GLU A 628 -0.33 -23.34 -7.13
C GLU A 628 1.19 -23.60 -7.17
N SER A 629 1.83 -23.72 -6.00
CA SER A 629 3.28 -23.88 -5.88
C SER A 629 3.67 -24.93 -4.83
N LEU A 630 4.93 -25.39 -4.87
CA LEU A 630 5.42 -26.41 -3.93
C LEU A 630 5.41 -25.89 -2.49
N GLY A 631 5.86 -24.65 -2.27
CA GLY A 631 5.87 -24.04 -0.94
C GLY A 631 4.47 -23.86 -0.36
N SER A 632 3.50 -23.48 -1.19
CA SER A 632 2.10 -23.36 -0.79
C SER A 632 1.48 -24.71 -0.43
N LEU A 633 1.82 -25.75 -1.18
CA LEU A 633 1.39 -27.11 -0.89
C LEU A 633 1.96 -27.58 0.45
N GLU A 634 3.24 -27.36 0.70
CA GLU A 634 3.90 -27.71 1.96
C GLU A 634 3.28 -26.99 3.16
N ALA A 635 3.05 -25.68 3.04
CA ALA A 635 2.40 -24.89 4.10
C ALA A 635 1.00 -25.43 4.45
N MET A 636 0.20 -25.75 3.43
CA MET A 636 -1.13 -26.32 3.62
C MET A 636 -1.07 -27.72 4.26
N LEU A 637 -0.14 -28.58 3.82
CA LEU A 637 0.03 -29.93 4.39
C LEU A 637 0.43 -29.88 5.88
N ASN A 638 1.39 -29.03 6.24
CA ASN A 638 1.80 -28.86 7.63
C ASN A 638 0.63 -28.38 8.51
N LEU A 639 -0.21 -27.50 7.96
CA LEU A 639 -1.36 -26.98 8.70
C LEU A 639 -2.49 -28.02 8.84
N LEU A 640 -2.75 -28.81 7.80
CA LEU A 640 -3.66 -29.96 7.86
C LEU A 640 -3.18 -30.99 8.89
N GLU A 641 -1.86 -31.23 8.98
CA GLU A 641 -1.27 -32.12 9.99
C GLU A 641 -1.49 -31.61 11.42
N VAL A 642 -1.30 -30.30 11.66
CA VAL A 642 -1.58 -29.66 12.96
C VAL A 642 -3.04 -29.81 13.37
N GLU A 643 -3.96 -29.65 12.41
CA GLU A 643 -5.41 -29.84 12.60
C GLU A 643 -5.84 -31.31 12.60
N LYS A 644 -4.89 -32.25 12.44
CA LYS A 644 -5.10 -33.70 12.42
C LYS A 644 -6.04 -34.16 11.30
N ILE A 645 -6.01 -33.49 10.16
CA ILE A 645 -6.76 -33.85 8.95
C ILE A 645 -5.86 -34.74 8.07
N PRO A 646 -6.20 -36.02 7.86
CA PRO A 646 -5.36 -36.91 7.08
C PRO A 646 -5.42 -36.55 5.60
N VAL A 647 -4.27 -36.55 4.93
CA VAL A 647 -4.15 -36.25 3.49
C VAL A 647 -3.79 -37.51 2.72
N ARG A 648 -4.62 -37.85 1.75
CA ARG A 648 -4.42 -39.00 0.86
C ARG A 648 -3.53 -38.65 -0.32
N LYS A 649 -3.84 -37.54 -0.99
CA LYS A 649 -3.14 -37.11 -2.20
C LYS A 649 -2.83 -35.64 -2.14
N SER A 650 -1.65 -35.27 -2.59
CA SER A 650 -1.20 -33.90 -2.71
C SER A 650 -0.59 -33.66 -4.09
N GLY A 651 -0.85 -32.49 -4.68
CA GLY A 651 -0.29 -32.16 -5.98
C GLY A 651 -0.37 -30.69 -6.34
N ILE A 652 0.38 -30.30 -7.38
CA ILE A 652 0.40 -28.93 -7.89
C ILE A 652 -0.58 -28.81 -9.07
N GLY A 653 -1.17 -27.62 -9.24
CA GLY A 653 -2.02 -27.27 -10.37
C GLY A 653 -3.52 -27.34 -10.09
N GLU A 654 -4.32 -27.03 -11.12
CA GLU A 654 -5.78 -26.97 -11.05
C GLU A 654 -6.42 -28.26 -10.52
N ILE A 655 -7.57 -28.13 -9.86
CA ILE A 655 -8.35 -29.26 -9.37
C ILE A 655 -9.06 -29.91 -10.55
N SER A 656 -8.69 -31.17 -10.83
CA SER A 656 -9.24 -31.94 -11.94
C SER A 656 -10.42 -32.82 -11.50
N LYS A 657 -11.19 -33.31 -12.48
CA LYS A 657 -12.24 -34.34 -12.23
C LYS A 657 -11.68 -35.58 -11.53
N LYS A 658 -10.44 -35.98 -11.84
CA LYS A 658 -9.78 -37.13 -11.19
C LYS A 658 -9.58 -36.87 -9.69
N ASP A 659 -9.18 -35.66 -9.32
CA ASP A 659 -8.97 -35.28 -7.92
C ASP A 659 -10.29 -35.30 -7.14
N ALA A 660 -11.40 -34.83 -7.74
CA ALA A 660 -12.73 -34.90 -7.15
C ALA A 660 -13.22 -36.35 -6.95
N LEU A 661 -13.03 -37.21 -7.96
CA LEU A 661 -13.39 -38.64 -7.89
C LEU A 661 -12.58 -39.40 -6.84
N GLU A 662 -11.30 -39.07 -6.69
CA GLU A 662 -10.43 -39.67 -5.68
C GLU A 662 -10.82 -39.23 -4.27
N ALA A 663 -11.12 -37.95 -4.05
CA ALA A 663 -11.62 -37.47 -2.77
C ALA A 663 -12.95 -38.16 -2.40
N ARG A 664 -13.87 -38.27 -3.36
CA ARG A 664 -15.14 -39.00 -3.20
C ARG A 664 -14.93 -40.46 -2.80
N ARG A 665 -13.99 -41.15 -3.46
CA ARG A 665 -13.68 -42.55 -3.17
C ARG A 665 -13.03 -42.69 -1.79
N SER A 666 -12.20 -41.71 -1.42
CA SER A 666 -11.48 -41.71 -0.15
C SER A 666 -12.39 -41.50 1.05
N GLY A 667 -13.49 -40.77 0.91
CA GLY A 667 -14.41 -40.52 2.03
C GLY A 667 -15.06 -41.77 2.59
N GLY A 668 -15.38 -42.77 1.76
CA GLY A 668 -15.94 -44.05 2.25
C GLY A 668 -17.16 -43.84 3.17
N GLU A 669 -17.04 -44.26 4.44
CA GLU A 669 -18.05 -44.08 5.49
C GLU A 669 -17.95 -42.74 6.24
N ASP A 670 -16.81 -42.03 6.16
CA ASP A 670 -16.64 -40.71 6.80
C ASP A 670 -16.78 -39.60 5.76
N ALA A 671 -17.97 -39.02 5.71
CA ALA A 671 -18.28 -37.90 4.81
C ALA A 671 -17.31 -36.72 5.00
N ALA A 672 -16.67 -36.56 6.16
CA ALA A 672 -15.72 -35.48 6.41
C ALA A 672 -14.41 -35.63 5.61
N LEU A 673 -14.09 -36.83 5.10
CA LEU A 673 -12.88 -37.08 4.31
C LEU A 673 -13.12 -36.94 2.80
N SER A 674 -14.37 -36.80 2.36
CA SER A 674 -14.75 -36.50 0.97
C SER A 674 -14.54 -35.02 0.61
N ALA A 675 -13.33 -34.49 0.81
CA ALA A 675 -13.01 -33.09 0.54
C ALA A 675 -11.77 -32.91 -0.34
N VAL A 676 -11.82 -31.92 -1.21
CA VAL A 676 -10.67 -31.40 -1.97
C VAL A 676 -10.34 -30.00 -1.45
N PHE A 677 -9.12 -29.81 -0.98
CA PHE A 677 -8.54 -28.52 -0.62
C PHE A 677 -7.79 -27.95 -1.82
N GLY A 678 -8.17 -26.77 -2.28
CA GLY A 678 -7.50 -26.01 -3.34
C GLY A 678 -6.97 -24.70 -2.80
N PHE A 679 -5.66 -24.53 -2.79
CA PHE A 679 -5.03 -23.28 -2.38
C PHE A 679 -4.42 -22.53 -3.57
N GLY A 680 -4.94 -21.34 -3.88
CA GLY A 680 -4.49 -20.55 -5.04
C GLY A 680 -4.77 -21.23 -6.39
N VAL A 681 -5.69 -22.20 -6.43
CA VAL A 681 -6.00 -22.98 -7.63
C VAL A 681 -7.50 -23.02 -7.89
N LYS A 682 -7.86 -23.05 -9.17
CA LYS A 682 -9.26 -23.16 -9.61
C LYS A 682 -9.64 -24.61 -9.82
N ALA A 683 -10.94 -24.88 -9.68
CA ALA A 683 -11.54 -26.13 -10.10
C ALA A 683 -11.89 -26.09 -11.58
N SER A 684 -11.65 -27.19 -12.29
CA SER A 684 -12.14 -27.34 -13.65
C SER A 684 -13.66 -27.51 -13.64
N LYS A 685 -14.32 -27.12 -14.73
CA LYS A 685 -15.79 -27.27 -14.87
C LYS A 685 -16.26 -28.70 -14.60
N GLU A 686 -15.48 -29.68 -15.05
CA GLU A 686 -15.77 -31.10 -14.83
C GLU A 686 -15.65 -31.52 -13.35
N ALA A 687 -14.82 -30.85 -12.56
CA ALA A 687 -14.71 -31.07 -11.12
C ALA A 687 -15.88 -30.43 -10.37
N GLU A 688 -16.30 -29.22 -10.78
CA GLU A 688 -17.49 -28.55 -10.24
C GLU A 688 -18.78 -29.34 -10.52
N GLU A 689 -18.89 -29.95 -11.72
CA GLU A 689 -20.00 -30.85 -12.06
C GLU A 689 -20.04 -32.09 -11.14
N GLU A 690 -18.88 -32.64 -10.78
CA GLU A 690 -18.79 -33.78 -9.85
C GLU A 690 -19.15 -33.38 -8.41
N GLU A 691 -18.77 -32.18 -7.98
CA GLU A 691 -19.24 -31.62 -6.69
C GLU A 691 -20.76 -31.45 -6.68
N ALA A 692 -21.34 -30.91 -7.77
CA ALA A 692 -22.79 -30.72 -7.91
C ALA A 692 -23.56 -32.06 -7.97
N ALA A 693 -22.95 -33.12 -8.51
CA ALA A 693 -23.51 -34.47 -8.49
C ALA A 693 -23.54 -35.10 -7.08
N GLY A 694 -22.80 -34.52 -6.12
CA GLY A 694 -22.83 -34.88 -4.71
C GLY A 694 -21.84 -35.98 -4.31
N GLY A 695 -21.47 -35.99 -3.03
CA GLY A 695 -20.54 -36.97 -2.43
C GLY A 695 -19.09 -36.52 -2.33
N VAL A 696 -18.76 -35.31 -2.78
CA VAL A 696 -17.48 -34.63 -2.57
C VAL A 696 -17.71 -33.14 -2.36
N LYS A 697 -16.88 -32.50 -1.53
CA LYS A 697 -16.86 -31.05 -1.35
C LYS A 697 -15.55 -30.47 -1.89
N ILE A 698 -15.64 -29.43 -2.71
CA ILE A 698 -14.46 -28.68 -3.15
C ILE A 698 -14.39 -27.40 -2.32
N LEU A 699 -13.24 -27.18 -1.70
CA LEU A 699 -12.90 -26.01 -0.91
C LEU A 699 -11.71 -25.33 -1.58
N ALA A 700 -11.97 -24.29 -2.37
CA ALA A 700 -10.94 -23.53 -3.05
C ALA A 700 -10.87 -22.10 -2.47
N ASN A 701 -9.68 -21.66 -2.04
CA ASN A 701 -9.49 -20.33 -1.47
C ASN A 701 -8.03 -19.86 -1.66
N GLU A 702 -7.83 -18.55 -1.59
CA GLU A 702 -6.51 -17.89 -1.65
C GLU A 702 -5.88 -17.75 -0.25
N VAL A 703 -6.58 -18.19 0.80
CA VAL A 703 -6.15 -18.09 2.21
C VAL A 703 -6.25 -19.47 2.88
N ILE A 704 -5.12 -20.03 3.33
CA ILE A 704 -5.05 -21.37 3.95
C ILE A 704 -5.97 -21.47 5.18
N TYR A 705 -6.02 -20.44 6.03
CA TYR A 705 -6.82 -20.51 7.26
C TYR A 705 -8.33 -20.56 6.98
N SER A 706 -8.78 -19.80 5.97
CA SER A 706 -10.18 -19.82 5.53
C SER A 706 -10.60 -21.21 5.02
N LEU A 707 -9.70 -21.93 4.34
CA LEU A 707 -9.98 -23.31 3.91
C LEU A 707 -10.32 -24.23 5.08
N ILE A 708 -9.60 -24.09 6.21
CA ILE A 708 -9.84 -24.91 7.40
C ILE A 708 -11.12 -24.49 8.11
N GLU A 709 -11.41 -23.20 8.20
CA GLU A 709 -12.68 -22.73 8.76
C GLU A 709 -13.86 -23.23 7.93
N ASP A 710 -13.78 -23.12 6.60
CA ASP A 710 -14.82 -23.57 5.68
C ASP A 710 -14.98 -25.09 5.74
N TYR A 711 -13.87 -25.82 5.86
CA TYR A 711 -13.89 -27.26 6.13
C TYR A 711 -14.60 -27.58 7.46
N LYS A 712 -14.23 -26.92 8.57
CA LYS A 712 -14.84 -27.15 9.88
C LYS A 712 -16.34 -26.85 9.88
N LYS A 713 -16.77 -25.76 9.23
CA LYS A 713 -18.19 -25.40 9.04
C LYS A 713 -18.91 -26.49 8.25
N TRP A 714 -18.31 -26.96 7.17
CA TRP A 714 -18.88 -28.01 6.33
C TRP A 714 -19.01 -29.34 7.06
N VAL A 715 -17.94 -29.80 7.75
CA VAL A 715 -17.96 -31.02 8.55
C VAL A 715 -19.02 -30.97 9.66
N CYS A 716 -19.20 -29.81 10.30
CA CYS A 716 -20.25 -29.63 11.31
C CYS A 716 -21.64 -29.84 10.70
N SER A 717 -21.91 -29.24 9.53
CA SER A 717 -23.15 -29.39 8.78
C SER A 717 -23.40 -30.85 8.35
N CYS A 718 -22.37 -31.57 7.90
CA CYS A 718 -22.49 -33.00 7.56
C CYS A 718 -22.88 -33.84 8.78
N ARG A 719 -22.20 -33.64 9.92
CA ARG A 719 -22.48 -34.36 11.17
C ARG A 719 -23.87 -34.05 11.74
N GLU A 720 -24.37 -32.83 11.54
CA GLU A 720 -25.74 -32.47 11.93
C GLU A 720 -26.79 -33.18 11.06
N ARG A 721 -26.55 -33.31 9.75
CA ARG A 721 -27.45 -34.06 8.86
C ARG A 721 -27.50 -35.54 9.20
N GLU A 722 -26.35 -36.18 9.41
CA GLU A 722 -26.29 -37.58 9.84
C GLU A 722 -27.02 -37.82 11.15
N LYS A 723 -26.89 -36.91 12.13
CA LYS A 723 -27.65 -36.97 13.39
C LYS A 723 -29.15 -36.85 13.18
N CYS A 724 -29.60 -35.94 12.32
CA CYS A 724 -31.02 -35.78 11.99
C CYS A 724 -31.58 -37.02 11.29
N GLU A 725 -30.84 -37.62 10.36
CA GLU A 725 -31.24 -38.86 9.65
C GLU A 725 -31.26 -40.09 10.58
N LEU A 726 -30.37 -40.16 11.57
CA LEU A 726 -30.38 -41.22 12.60
C LEU A 726 -31.54 -41.08 13.61
N LEU A 727 -32.10 -39.88 13.76
CA LEU A 727 -33.21 -39.57 14.67
C LEU A 727 -34.60 -39.65 14.01
N SER A 728 -34.66 -39.71 12.67
CA SER A 728 -35.86 -39.93 11.86
C SER A 728 -36.05 -41.39 11.49
#